data_AF-B8CVG7-F1
#
_entry.id   AF-B8CVG7-F1
#
_cell.length_a   1.000
_cell.length_b   1.000
_cell.length_c   1.000
_cell.angle_alpha   90.00
_cell.angle_beta   90.00
_cell.angle_gamma   90.00
#
_symmetry.space_group_name_H-M   'P 1'
#
loop_
_entity.id
_entity.type
_entity.pdbx_description
1 polymer ?
#
loop_
_entity_poly.entity_id
_entity_poly.type
_entity_poly.pdbx_seq_one_letter_code
_entity_poly.pdbx_strand_id
1 'polypeptide(L)'
;MRLTRKTDQAASSNKAVLGLNRRQFLKSASLATGGIAAASMLGAGMMRKAEAKDVPHSAPTEVKRTICSHCSVGCGIYAEVQNGVWTGQEPAFDHPFNAGGHCAKGAALREHGHGEKRLKYPMKLEGGKWKRLSWDQAIEEVGQKALDIRKESGPDSVFFMGSAKFSNEQAYMYRKFAAMWGTNNVDHSARICHSTTVAGVANTWGYGAQTNSFNDIRNAKAMMFIGSNPCEAHPVAMQHILEGKERGAKIIVVDPRFTRTAAKSDEFVHIRPGTDIPFIYGLLWHIFENGWEDKTFIAQRVYGMERIREEVKKFDPAEVENVVGVPKEQMYRVAKLLAETKPGTVVWCMGGTQHHVGNANTRSYCILQLALGNMGVPGGGTNIFRGHDNVQGATDFGLLFDTLPGYYGLKTGSWKHWCNVWDLDYEWVKNRFDQEQRLGQDPMTSTGIPCSRWHDGVLEDKSKIAQKDNIRMSFFWGQSVNTETRGREVRDALNKMDTVVVVDPFPTMAGVMHERTDGVYLLPASTQFETYGSVSASNRSLQWRTQVIEPLFESKPDHVIMYKLAKKWGIEGEFCKHIKVNGDEPLIEDMTREFNKGMWTIGYTGQSPERLKMHQENWGTFDIKSLEAPGGPARGETYGLPWPCWGTPEMKHPGSQILYRTGREVKNGGGNFRARYGVEHNGNNILAEGSYSKGSEIKDGYPEFTDKMLKQLGWWDDLTAEEKVAAEGKNWKTDISGGIQRVAIKHGCIPYGNAKARCIVWNFPDDIPLHREPLYTPRRDLVSKYPTYEDRMVARLPTLYKSIQEVDFAKDFPLAVTTGRLVEYEGGGEETRSNPWLAELQQEMFIEINPADAADRGLRDGDDVFVHSPEGAKITVKAMVTPRVIAGECFMPYHFAGVFEGKSLEKNYPEGTVPYVIGESANTVMTYGYDVVTQMQETKSSLCQISKA
;
A
#
# COMPACT_ATOMS: atom_id res chain seq x y z
N MET A 1 -7.79 19.99 25.67
CA MET A 1 -8.82 20.07 26.72
C MET A 1 -8.42 19.09 27.83
N ARG A 2 -7.92 19.57 28.98
CA ARG A 2 -7.57 18.68 30.10
C ARG A 2 -8.86 18.32 30.84
N LEU A 3 -9.25 17.05 30.81
CA LEU A 3 -10.39 16.55 31.57
C LEU A 3 -9.91 16.07 32.94
N THR A 4 -10.25 16.81 33.99
CA THR A 4 -10.12 16.39 35.38
C THR A 4 -11.43 15.75 35.84
N ARG A 5 -11.34 14.57 36.48
CA ARG A 5 -12.46 13.85 37.11
C ARG A 5 -13.11 14.74 38.18
N LYS A 6 -14.43 14.91 38.10
CA LYS A 6 -15.25 15.44 39.21
C LYS A 6 -16.06 14.29 39.80
N THR A 7 -15.71 13.91 41.03
CA THR A 7 -16.47 13.11 42.03
C THR A 7 -16.33 11.57 42.01
N ASP A 8 -16.22 11.01 43.23
CA ASP A 8 -15.99 9.59 43.58
C ASP A 8 -17.22 8.90 44.21
N GLN A 9 -18.45 9.28 43.85
CA GLN A 9 -19.66 8.60 44.37
C GLN A 9 -20.57 8.09 43.28
N ALA A 10 -20.82 6.78 43.30
CA ALA A 10 -21.79 6.11 42.44
C ALA A 10 -23.21 6.32 42.96
N ALA A 11 -24.14 6.65 42.05
CA ALA A 11 -25.57 6.72 42.36
C ALA A 11 -26.17 5.30 42.47
N SER A 12 -26.81 5.00 43.60
CA SER A 12 -27.57 3.77 43.81
C SER A 12 -28.91 3.84 43.08
N SER A 13 -29.25 2.84 42.26
CA SER A 13 -30.61 2.64 41.75
C SER A 13 -31.27 1.42 42.41
N ASN A 14 -32.44 1.64 43.01
CA ASN A 14 -33.30 0.58 43.52
C ASN A 14 -34.15 0.01 42.37
N LYS A 15 -34.08 -1.30 42.14
CA LYS A 15 -35.07 -2.06 41.36
C LYS A 15 -35.67 -3.19 42.20
N ALA A 16 -36.94 -3.45 41.95
CA ALA A 16 -37.81 -4.34 42.71
C ALA A 16 -37.43 -5.82 42.61
N VAL A 17 -37.74 -6.55 43.68
CA VAL A 17 -37.41 -7.96 43.95
C VAL A 17 -38.40 -8.89 43.27
N LEU A 18 -37.90 -9.82 42.44
CA LEU A 18 -38.59 -11.08 42.11
C LEU A 18 -37.84 -12.21 42.82
N GLY A 19 -38.53 -12.85 43.77
CA GLY A 19 -37.95 -13.79 44.71
C GLY A 19 -37.70 -15.17 44.12
N LEU A 20 -36.44 -15.60 44.12
CA LEU A 20 -35.98 -16.98 44.27
C LEU A 20 -34.53 -16.92 44.76
N ASN A 21 -34.19 -17.60 45.86
CA ASN A 21 -32.84 -17.51 46.43
C ASN A 21 -31.89 -18.55 45.81
N ARG A 22 -30.62 -18.16 45.67
CA ARG A 22 -29.50 -18.91 45.06
C ARG A 22 -29.29 -20.33 45.62
N ARG A 23 -29.74 -20.59 46.84
CA ARG A 23 -29.59 -21.88 47.54
C ARG A 23 -30.70 -22.88 47.14
N GLN A 24 -31.83 -22.42 46.63
CA GLN A 24 -32.88 -23.29 46.05
C GLN A 24 -32.53 -23.74 44.62
N PHE A 25 -31.95 -22.87 43.79
CA PHE A 25 -31.54 -23.22 42.42
C PHE A 25 -30.47 -24.33 42.39
N LEU A 26 -29.49 -24.25 43.29
CA LEU A 26 -28.39 -25.22 43.35
C LEU A 26 -28.81 -26.61 43.87
N LYS A 27 -29.93 -26.72 44.61
CA LYS A 27 -30.48 -28.00 45.08
C LYS A 27 -31.30 -28.73 44.01
N SER A 28 -31.84 -28.01 43.03
CA SER A 28 -32.62 -28.61 41.93
C SER A 28 -31.76 -29.09 40.78
N ALA A 29 -30.53 -28.57 40.64
CA ALA A 29 -29.61 -28.95 39.56
C ALA A 29 -28.83 -30.26 39.82
N SER A 30 -28.85 -30.80 41.04
CA SER A 30 -28.04 -31.96 41.45
C SER A 30 -28.70 -33.33 41.26
N LEU A 31 -29.90 -33.41 40.67
CA LEU A 31 -30.64 -34.66 40.47
C LEU A 31 -30.73 -35.15 39.01
N ALA A 32 -30.03 -34.52 38.07
CA ALA A 32 -30.07 -34.89 36.64
C ALA A 32 -28.71 -35.37 36.06
N THR A 33 -27.78 -35.81 36.91
CA THR A 33 -26.38 -36.15 36.53
C THR A 33 -26.07 -37.64 36.66
N GLY A 34 -27.01 -38.52 36.33
CA GLY A 34 -26.83 -39.98 36.45
C GLY A 34 -26.68 -40.78 35.15
N GLY A 35 -27.03 -40.23 33.99
CA GLY A 35 -27.27 -41.05 32.78
C GLY A 35 -26.37 -40.83 31.56
N ILE A 36 -25.55 -39.78 31.53
CA ILE A 36 -24.82 -39.37 30.30
C ILE A 36 -23.31 -39.38 30.55
N ALA A 37 -22.78 -40.48 31.08
CA ALA A 37 -21.34 -40.67 31.25
C ALA A 37 -20.75 -41.69 30.25
N ALA A 38 -21.58 -42.37 29.45
CA ALA A 38 -21.13 -43.44 28.55
C ALA A 38 -20.99 -43.04 27.07
N ALA A 39 -21.44 -41.86 26.66
CA ALA A 39 -21.40 -41.43 25.24
C ALA A 39 -20.22 -40.50 24.89
N SER A 40 -19.42 -40.07 25.86
CA SER A 40 -18.34 -39.09 25.67
C SER A 40 -16.95 -39.68 25.42
N MET A 41 -16.80 -41.01 25.38
CA MET A 41 -15.51 -41.67 25.17
C MET A 41 -15.24 -42.14 23.74
N LEU A 42 -16.14 -41.87 22.78
CA LEU A 42 -15.93 -42.23 21.37
C LEU A 42 -16.34 -41.07 20.44
N GLY A 43 -15.34 -40.34 19.94
CA GLY A 43 -15.46 -39.55 18.71
C GLY A 43 -15.76 -38.05 18.86
N ALA A 44 -14.79 -37.28 19.35
CA ALA A 44 -14.68 -35.84 19.04
C ALA A 44 -13.22 -35.39 19.21
N GLY A 45 -12.41 -35.61 18.17
CA GLY A 45 -11.09 -35.00 18.07
C GLY A 45 -11.23 -33.48 18.00
N MET A 46 -10.81 -32.83 19.08
CA MET A 46 -10.29 -31.45 19.19
C MET A 46 -11.08 -30.33 18.49
N MET A 47 -12.24 -29.98 19.04
CA MET A 47 -12.73 -28.60 19.06
C MET A 47 -12.47 -28.01 20.45
N ARG A 48 -11.58 -27.00 20.55
CA ARG A 48 -11.70 -26.04 21.65
C ARG A 48 -12.78 -25.04 21.24
N LYS A 49 -13.98 -25.21 21.79
CA LYS A 49 -14.95 -24.12 21.85
C LYS A 49 -14.28 -23.01 22.66
N ALA A 50 -13.89 -21.91 22.03
CA ALA A 50 -13.51 -20.70 22.76
C ALA A 50 -14.80 -20.12 23.35
N GLU A 51 -15.30 -20.74 24.41
CA GLU A 51 -16.15 -20.01 25.34
C GLU A 51 -15.23 -18.95 25.94
N ALA A 52 -15.59 -17.67 25.80
CA ALA A 52 -14.99 -16.62 26.59
C ALA A 52 -15.14 -17.08 28.05
N LYS A 53 -14.07 -17.64 28.62
CA LYS A 53 -14.02 -17.86 30.05
C LYS A 53 -14.23 -16.47 30.62
N ASP A 54 -15.21 -16.30 31.50
CA ASP A 54 -15.25 -15.13 32.38
C ASP A 54 -13.90 -15.08 33.09
N VAL A 55 -13.00 -14.24 32.58
CA VAL A 55 -11.70 -14.05 33.16
C VAL A 55 -11.97 -13.19 34.39
N PRO A 56 -11.66 -13.68 35.61
CA PRO A 56 -11.80 -12.84 36.78
C PRO A 56 -10.99 -11.56 36.56
N HIS A 57 -11.54 -10.39 36.88
CA HIS A 57 -10.81 -9.12 36.81
C HIS A 57 -9.47 -9.15 37.58
N SER A 58 -9.31 -10.11 38.51
CA SER A 58 -8.10 -10.37 39.28
C SER A 58 -7.03 -11.22 38.56
N ALA A 59 -7.26 -11.70 37.34
CA ALA A 59 -6.24 -12.44 36.60
C ALA A 59 -5.05 -11.52 36.26
N PRO A 60 -3.80 -12.02 36.33
CA PRO A 60 -2.64 -11.22 35.92
C PRO A 60 -2.76 -10.76 34.47
N THR A 61 -2.50 -9.47 34.24
CA THR A 61 -2.45 -8.89 32.90
C THR A 61 -1.03 -8.95 32.35
N GLU A 62 -0.85 -9.63 31.23
CA GLU A 62 0.34 -9.54 30.38
C GLU A 62 0.16 -8.39 29.39
N VAL A 63 1.11 -7.47 29.29
CA VAL A 63 1.09 -6.40 28.30
C VAL A 63 1.99 -6.80 27.13
N LYS A 64 1.40 -6.97 25.95
CA LYS A 64 2.11 -7.26 24.71
C LYS A 64 2.22 -6.01 23.84
N ARG A 65 3.42 -5.71 23.38
CA ARG A 65 3.70 -4.62 22.44
C ARG A 65 3.45 -5.10 21.01
N THR A 66 2.62 -4.38 20.26
CA THR A 66 2.36 -4.69 18.84
C THR A 66 2.08 -3.43 18.02
N ILE A 67 1.89 -3.58 16.71
CA ILE A 67 1.72 -2.48 15.75
C ILE A 67 0.34 -2.58 15.08
N CYS A 68 -0.38 -1.47 15.00
CA CYS A 68 -1.66 -1.32 14.30
C CYS A 68 -1.63 -1.92 12.88
N SER A 69 -2.69 -2.60 12.48
CA SER A 69 -2.83 -3.29 11.18
C SER A 69 -3.65 -2.54 10.12
N HIS A 70 -3.96 -1.25 10.35
CA HIS A 70 -4.79 -0.47 9.43
C HIS A 70 -4.00 0.33 8.38
N CYS A 71 -3.66 1.59 8.68
CA CYS A 71 -2.92 2.46 7.77
C CYS A 71 -1.40 2.42 8.01
N SER A 72 -0.64 2.93 7.06
CA SER A 72 0.83 2.93 7.06
C SER A 72 1.51 3.90 8.04
N VAL A 73 0.79 4.50 9.00
CA VAL A 73 1.43 5.31 10.06
C VAL A 73 2.28 4.41 10.96
N GLY A 74 1.81 3.18 11.24
CA GLY A 74 2.55 2.21 12.05
C GLY A 74 2.50 2.51 13.54
N CYS A 75 1.31 2.80 14.09
CA CYS A 75 1.13 3.14 15.50
C CYS A 75 1.39 1.93 16.43
N GLY A 76 2.10 2.16 17.54
CA GLY A 76 2.31 1.16 18.59
C GLY A 76 1.11 1.03 19.53
N ILE A 77 0.89 -0.18 20.02
CA ILE A 77 -0.24 -0.57 20.88
C ILE A 77 0.28 -1.42 22.04
N TYR A 78 -0.26 -1.16 23.23
CA TYR A 78 -0.20 -2.08 24.35
C TYR A 78 -1.47 -2.92 24.34
N ALA A 79 -1.34 -4.21 24.05
CA ALA A 79 -2.42 -5.18 24.14
C ALA A 79 -2.38 -5.87 25.51
N GLU A 80 -3.49 -5.80 26.24
CA GLU A 80 -3.63 -6.40 27.57
C GLU A 80 -4.25 -7.79 27.44
N VAL A 81 -3.46 -8.81 27.79
CA VAL A 81 -3.82 -10.22 27.64
C VAL A 81 -3.95 -10.86 29.03
N GLN A 82 -5.07 -11.52 29.28
CA GLN A 82 -5.31 -12.27 30.50
C GLN A 82 -5.74 -13.69 30.13
N ASN A 83 -5.01 -14.71 30.62
CA ASN A 83 -5.26 -16.12 30.31
C ASN A 83 -5.37 -16.42 28.79
N GLY A 84 -4.59 -15.72 27.96
CA GLY A 84 -4.58 -15.88 26.50
C GLY A 84 -5.71 -15.15 25.75
N VAL A 85 -6.52 -14.34 26.45
CA VAL A 85 -7.60 -13.53 25.85
C VAL A 85 -7.18 -12.06 25.80
N TRP A 86 -7.42 -11.37 24.68
CA TRP A 86 -7.17 -9.92 24.57
C TRP A 86 -8.30 -9.14 25.24
N THR A 87 -8.05 -8.70 26.47
CA THR A 87 -9.05 -8.10 27.37
C THR A 87 -9.12 -6.57 27.30
N GLY A 88 -8.00 -5.91 27.00
CA GLY A 88 -7.91 -4.45 26.94
C GLY A 88 -6.83 -3.99 25.96
N GLN A 89 -6.84 -2.71 25.59
CA GLN A 89 -5.77 -2.11 24.82
C GLN A 89 -5.64 -0.62 25.11
N GLU A 90 -4.41 -0.11 25.02
CA GLU A 90 -4.10 1.31 25.09
C GLU A 90 -3.13 1.69 23.96
N PRO A 91 -3.18 2.93 23.45
CA PRO A 91 -2.14 3.41 22.55
C PRO A 91 -0.80 3.47 23.29
N ALA A 92 0.28 3.07 22.62
CA ALA A 92 1.60 3.12 23.23
C ALA A 92 2.09 4.57 23.38
N PHE A 93 2.21 5.04 24.63
CA PHE A 93 2.66 6.40 24.95
C PHE A 93 4.15 6.62 24.72
N ASP A 94 4.96 5.56 24.83
CA ASP A 94 6.40 5.60 24.59
C ASP A 94 6.79 5.32 23.13
N HIS A 95 5.83 4.99 22.26
CA HIS A 95 6.09 4.71 20.86
C HIS A 95 6.35 6.00 20.07
N PRO A 96 7.46 6.09 19.30
CA PRO A 96 7.89 7.37 18.73
C PRO A 96 7.01 7.89 17.59
N PHE A 97 6.18 7.06 16.95
CA PHE A 97 5.23 7.55 15.93
C PHE A 97 3.96 8.12 16.54
N ASN A 98 3.24 7.35 17.35
CA ASN A 98 1.95 7.79 17.83
C ASN A 98 1.99 8.53 19.16
N ALA A 99 2.98 8.27 20.03
CA ALA A 99 3.13 8.94 21.33
C ALA A 99 1.82 9.06 22.12
N GLY A 100 1.06 7.97 22.18
CA GLY A 100 -0.27 7.91 22.81
C GLY A 100 -1.44 8.36 21.93
N GLY A 101 -1.19 8.82 20.71
CA GLY A 101 -2.21 9.12 19.71
C GLY A 101 -2.91 7.84 19.22
N HIS A 102 -4.22 7.93 19.01
CA HIS A 102 -5.06 6.85 18.50
C HIS A 102 -6.14 7.40 17.58
N CYS A 103 -6.48 6.67 16.52
CA CYS A 103 -7.63 7.00 15.67
C CYS A 103 -8.77 6.01 15.93
N ALA A 104 -9.98 6.27 15.40
CA ALA A 104 -11.14 5.39 15.59
C ALA A 104 -10.82 3.93 15.20
N LYS A 105 -10.20 3.71 14.03
CA LYS A 105 -9.79 2.38 13.57
C LYS A 105 -8.85 1.69 14.56
N GLY A 106 -7.78 2.39 14.95
CA GLY A 106 -6.82 1.88 15.94
C GLY A 106 -7.49 1.54 17.28
N ALA A 107 -8.38 2.40 17.77
CA ALA A 107 -9.10 2.21 19.03
C ALA A 107 -10.00 0.98 19.02
N ALA A 108 -10.47 0.57 17.84
CA ALA A 108 -11.38 -0.54 17.62
C ALA A 108 -10.67 -1.88 17.31
N LEU A 109 -9.33 -1.93 17.31
CA LEU A 109 -8.53 -3.08 16.83
C LEU A 109 -8.77 -4.39 17.57
N ARG A 110 -9.02 -4.37 18.89
CA ARG A 110 -9.31 -5.59 19.66
C ARG A 110 -10.45 -6.40 19.04
N GLU A 111 -11.47 -5.73 18.49
CA GLU A 111 -12.63 -6.37 17.86
C GLU A 111 -12.29 -7.02 16.52
N HIS A 112 -11.18 -6.61 15.87
CA HIS A 112 -10.67 -7.33 14.70
C HIS A 112 -10.21 -8.75 15.06
N GLY A 113 -9.65 -8.93 16.26
CA GLY A 113 -9.28 -10.25 16.78
C GLY A 113 -10.51 -11.08 17.16
N HIS A 114 -11.51 -10.50 17.82
CA HIS A 114 -12.63 -11.23 18.43
C HIS A 114 -13.97 -11.19 17.67
N GLY A 115 -14.03 -10.50 16.52
CA GLY A 115 -15.28 -10.21 15.83
C GLY A 115 -16.07 -11.43 15.41
N GLU A 116 -17.37 -11.41 15.68
CA GLU A 116 -18.29 -12.52 15.38
C GLU A 116 -18.50 -12.76 13.88
N LYS A 117 -18.16 -11.77 13.05
CA LYS A 117 -18.33 -11.76 11.59
C LYS A 117 -17.19 -12.49 10.83
N ARG A 118 -16.18 -12.98 11.54
CA ARG A 118 -15.04 -13.69 10.94
C ARG A 118 -15.43 -15.05 10.37
N LEU A 119 -14.69 -15.47 9.35
CA LEU A 119 -14.68 -16.85 8.89
C LEU A 119 -14.09 -17.76 9.98
N LYS A 120 -14.76 -18.89 10.25
CA LYS A 120 -14.42 -19.78 11.37
C LYS A 120 -13.69 -21.05 10.93
N TYR A 121 -13.94 -21.51 9.72
CA TYR A 121 -13.41 -22.75 9.15
C TYR A 121 -13.42 -22.64 7.62
N PRO A 122 -12.63 -23.46 6.90
CA PRO A 122 -12.71 -23.53 5.44
C PRO A 122 -14.13 -23.85 4.98
N MET A 123 -14.57 -23.19 3.91
CA MET A 123 -15.88 -23.44 3.31
C MET A 123 -15.77 -23.50 1.79
N LYS A 124 -16.68 -24.26 1.16
CA LYS A 124 -16.93 -24.17 -0.28
C LYS A 124 -18.40 -23.88 -0.56
N LEU A 125 -18.65 -23.20 -1.66
CA LEU A 125 -19.97 -23.07 -2.22
C LEU A 125 -20.30 -24.34 -3.01
N GLU A 126 -21.39 -25.00 -2.68
CA GLU A 126 -21.89 -26.17 -3.39
C GLU A 126 -23.42 -26.11 -3.52
N GLY A 127 -23.94 -26.14 -4.75
CA GLY A 127 -25.37 -25.98 -5.03
C GLY A 127 -25.97 -24.68 -4.48
N GLY A 128 -25.18 -23.61 -4.46
CA GLY A 128 -25.58 -22.29 -3.93
C GLY A 128 -25.61 -22.20 -2.40
N LYS A 129 -25.06 -23.19 -1.68
CA LYS A 129 -24.98 -23.19 -0.21
C LYS A 129 -23.55 -23.37 0.27
N TRP A 130 -23.20 -22.66 1.33
CA TRP A 130 -21.89 -22.80 1.96
C TRP A 130 -21.80 -24.11 2.77
N LYS A 131 -20.80 -24.92 2.47
CA LYS A 131 -20.49 -26.16 3.16
C LYS A 131 -19.12 -26.05 3.81
N ARG A 132 -19.05 -26.42 5.09
CA ARG A 132 -17.77 -26.55 5.81
C ARG A 132 -16.90 -27.63 5.20
N LEU A 133 -15.60 -27.38 5.15
CA LEU A 133 -14.55 -28.33 4.82
C LEU A 133 -13.59 -28.48 5.99
N SER A 134 -12.85 -29.59 6.03
CA SER A 134 -11.59 -29.63 6.77
C SER A 134 -10.51 -28.88 5.99
N TRP A 135 -9.42 -28.47 6.67
CA TRP A 135 -8.26 -27.90 5.98
C TRP A 135 -7.62 -28.84 4.98
N ASP A 136 -7.53 -30.13 5.29
CA ASP A 136 -6.93 -31.11 4.38
C ASP A 136 -7.77 -31.26 3.11
N GLN A 137 -9.11 -31.27 3.23
CA GLN A 137 -10.01 -31.26 2.08
C GLN A 137 -9.86 -29.98 1.26
N ALA A 138 -9.82 -28.82 1.93
CA ALA A 138 -9.69 -27.54 1.24
C ALA A 138 -8.37 -27.44 0.45
N ILE A 139 -7.25 -27.83 1.06
CA ILE A 139 -5.93 -27.85 0.40
C ILE A 139 -5.88 -28.86 -0.74
N GLU A 140 -6.48 -30.04 -0.56
CA GLU A 140 -6.57 -31.04 -1.61
C GLU A 140 -7.38 -30.55 -2.81
N GLU A 141 -8.62 -30.08 -2.59
CA GLU A 141 -9.51 -29.62 -3.65
C GLU A 141 -8.94 -28.39 -4.39
N VAL A 142 -8.52 -27.36 -3.65
CA VAL A 142 -7.96 -26.12 -4.22
C VAL A 142 -6.61 -26.38 -4.90
N GLY A 143 -5.73 -27.12 -4.23
CA GLY A 143 -4.39 -27.39 -4.73
C GLY A 143 -4.41 -28.30 -5.96
N GLN A 144 -5.30 -29.29 -6.01
CA GLN A 144 -5.49 -30.15 -7.18
C GLN A 144 -6.06 -29.34 -8.35
N LYS A 145 -7.07 -28.50 -8.13
CA LYS A 145 -7.65 -27.68 -9.19
C LYS A 145 -6.62 -26.73 -9.82
N ALA A 146 -5.73 -26.15 -9.02
CA ALA A 146 -4.63 -25.34 -9.52
C ALA A 146 -3.65 -26.16 -10.41
N LEU A 147 -3.31 -27.40 -10.01
CA LEU A 147 -2.47 -28.30 -10.80
C LEU A 147 -3.13 -28.70 -12.13
N ASP A 148 -4.43 -28.97 -12.12
CA ASP A 148 -5.19 -29.31 -13.31
C ASP A 148 -5.20 -28.15 -14.30
N ILE A 149 -5.52 -26.94 -13.85
CA ILE A 149 -5.47 -25.72 -14.67
C ILE A 149 -4.06 -25.48 -15.21
N ARG A 150 -3.02 -25.66 -14.39
CA ARG A 150 -1.64 -25.52 -14.83
C ARG A 150 -1.29 -26.49 -15.96
N LYS A 151 -1.74 -27.74 -15.86
CA LYS A 151 -1.51 -28.78 -16.87
C LYS A 151 -2.24 -28.44 -18.17
N GLU A 152 -3.49 -28.00 -18.09
CA GLU A 152 -4.33 -27.67 -19.25
C GLU A 152 -3.90 -26.37 -19.95
N SER A 153 -3.79 -25.29 -19.18
CA SER A 153 -3.73 -23.91 -19.67
C SER A 153 -2.42 -23.19 -19.30
N GLY A 154 -1.50 -23.84 -18.60
CA GLY A 154 -0.22 -23.25 -18.18
C GLY A 154 -0.29 -22.48 -16.85
N PRO A 155 0.88 -22.16 -16.24
CA PRO A 155 0.96 -21.61 -14.89
C PRO A 155 0.34 -20.22 -14.74
N ASP A 156 0.37 -19.40 -15.80
CA ASP A 156 -0.18 -18.04 -15.83
C ASP A 156 -1.73 -17.99 -15.81
N SER A 157 -2.40 -19.14 -15.94
CA SER A 157 -3.86 -19.23 -15.81
C SER A 157 -4.33 -19.22 -14.34
N VAL A 158 -3.38 -19.23 -13.39
CA VAL A 158 -3.62 -19.04 -11.95
C VAL A 158 -3.05 -17.69 -11.53
N PHE A 159 -3.91 -16.82 -10.98
CA PHE A 159 -3.52 -15.49 -10.49
C PHE A 159 -3.35 -15.49 -8.97
N PHE A 160 -2.27 -14.87 -8.49
CA PHE A 160 -1.94 -14.75 -7.07
C PHE A 160 -2.09 -13.30 -6.61
N MET A 161 -3.26 -12.96 -6.06
CA MET A 161 -3.50 -11.63 -5.51
C MET A 161 -3.24 -11.64 -4.01
N GLY A 162 -2.36 -10.77 -3.54
CA GLY A 162 -2.15 -10.57 -2.10
C GLY A 162 -0.80 -9.98 -1.77
N SER A 163 -0.54 -9.58 -0.53
CA SER A 163 -1.40 -8.63 0.17
C SER A 163 -0.54 -7.59 0.86
N ALA A 164 -1.04 -6.35 0.90
CA ALA A 164 -0.48 -5.30 1.75
C ALA A 164 -0.76 -5.51 3.25
N LYS A 165 -1.54 -6.54 3.63
CA LYS A 165 -1.84 -6.93 5.01
C LYS A 165 -0.92 -8.02 5.56
N PHE A 166 -0.12 -8.66 4.70
CA PHE A 166 0.89 -9.62 5.14
C PHE A 166 1.95 -8.95 6.00
N SER A 167 2.58 -9.71 6.91
CA SER A 167 3.90 -9.34 7.41
C SER A 167 4.91 -9.30 6.26
N ASN A 168 6.06 -8.69 6.49
CA ASN A 168 7.18 -8.67 5.53
C ASN A 168 7.63 -10.08 5.14
N GLU A 169 7.69 -10.98 6.12
CA GLU A 169 8.10 -12.36 5.92
C GLU A 169 7.06 -13.16 5.13
N GLN A 170 5.77 -12.94 5.42
CA GLN A 170 4.67 -13.51 4.65
C GLN A 170 4.64 -12.95 3.21
N ALA A 171 4.90 -11.66 3.02
CA ALA A 171 4.97 -11.05 1.69
C ALA A 171 6.14 -11.61 0.85
N TYR A 172 7.30 -11.77 1.49
CA TYR A 172 8.46 -12.43 0.91
C TYR A 172 8.13 -13.86 0.46
N MET A 173 7.53 -14.65 1.36
CA MET A 173 7.13 -16.03 1.07
C MET A 173 6.11 -16.09 -0.07
N TYR A 174 5.14 -15.18 -0.13
CA TYR A 174 4.16 -15.17 -1.22
C TYR A 174 4.79 -14.84 -2.58
N ARG A 175 5.80 -13.95 -2.64
CA ARG A 175 6.54 -13.70 -3.89
C ARG A 175 7.35 -14.91 -4.33
N LYS A 176 8.06 -15.54 -3.38
CA LYS A 176 8.84 -16.77 -3.58
C LYS A 176 7.93 -17.91 -4.06
N PHE A 177 6.73 -18.02 -3.48
CA PHE A 177 5.70 -18.98 -3.83
C PHE A 177 5.23 -18.81 -5.29
N ALA A 178 4.91 -17.59 -5.74
CA ALA A 178 4.55 -17.33 -7.13
C ALA A 178 5.70 -17.59 -8.12
N ALA A 179 6.94 -17.25 -7.74
CA ALA A 179 8.14 -17.57 -8.53
C ALA A 179 8.33 -19.08 -8.71
N MET A 180 8.14 -19.85 -7.63
CA MET A 180 8.17 -21.32 -7.66
C MET A 180 6.91 -21.94 -8.24
N TRP A 181 5.81 -21.21 -8.39
CA TRP A 181 4.71 -21.67 -9.22
C TRP A 181 5.07 -21.57 -10.70
N GLY A 182 5.81 -20.53 -11.07
CA GLY A 182 6.23 -20.25 -12.45
C GLY A 182 5.37 -19.19 -13.12
N THR A 183 4.97 -18.15 -12.38
CA THR A 183 4.17 -17.04 -12.93
C THR A 183 4.63 -15.68 -12.44
N ASN A 184 4.38 -14.65 -13.25
CA ASN A 184 4.45 -13.24 -12.86
C ASN A 184 3.06 -12.61 -12.69
N ASN A 185 1.97 -13.39 -12.79
CA ASN A 185 0.60 -12.99 -12.43
C ASN A 185 0.44 -12.98 -10.91
N VAL A 186 1.24 -12.14 -10.25
CA VAL A 186 1.23 -11.88 -8.81
C VAL A 186 1.26 -10.37 -8.60
N ASP A 187 0.32 -9.84 -7.83
CA ASP A 187 0.25 -8.40 -7.57
C ASP A 187 -0.55 -8.12 -6.28
N HIS A 188 -0.52 -6.88 -5.79
CA HIS A 188 -1.17 -6.49 -4.54
C HIS A 188 -1.69 -5.04 -4.58
N SER A 189 -2.24 -4.59 -3.46
CA SER A 189 -2.93 -3.31 -3.31
C SER A 189 -2.11 -2.07 -3.69
N ALA A 190 -0.77 -2.14 -3.78
CA ALA A 190 0.00 -1.02 -4.31
C ALA A 190 -0.37 -0.69 -5.76
N ARG A 191 -0.79 -1.68 -6.57
CA ARG A 191 -1.19 -1.46 -7.96
C ARG A 191 -2.34 -0.49 -8.10
N ILE A 192 -3.27 -0.52 -7.15
CA ILE A 192 -4.43 0.37 -7.04
C ILE A 192 -4.21 1.50 -6.03
N CYS A 193 -2.97 1.77 -5.61
CA CYS A 193 -2.68 2.80 -4.60
C CYS A 193 -1.43 3.64 -4.93
N HIS A 194 -0.24 3.03 -4.99
CA HIS A 194 1.05 3.73 -5.09
C HIS A 194 1.98 3.27 -6.23
N SER A 195 1.58 2.35 -7.10
CA SER A 195 2.44 1.91 -8.20
C SER A 195 2.91 3.06 -9.10
N THR A 196 2.05 4.03 -9.40
CA THR A 196 2.40 5.26 -10.13
C THR A 196 3.40 6.14 -9.38
N THR A 197 3.30 6.21 -8.05
CA THR A 197 4.33 6.83 -7.20
C THR A 197 5.66 6.10 -7.38
N VAL A 198 5.68 4.76 -7.26
CA VAL A 198 6.92 4.00 -7.37
C VAL A 198 7.56 4.24 -8.73
N ALA A 199 6.77 4.20 -9.81
CA ALA A 199 7.23 4.50 -11.16
C ALA A 199 7.75 5.94 -11.29
N GLY A 200 6.95 6.95 -10.96
CA GLY A 200 7.33 8.35 -11.14
C GLY A 200 8.53 8.77 -10.29
N VAL A 201 8.49 8.47 -9.00
CA VAL A 201 9.51 8.86 -8.02
C VAL A 201 10.82 8.10 -8.27
N ALA A 202 10.79 6.77 -8.45
CA ALA A 202 12.01 6.01 -8.70
C ALA A 202 12.68 6.42 -10.01
N ASN A 203 11.89 6.79 -11.03
CA ASN A 203 12.40 7.31 -12.28
C ASN A 203 12.86 8.77 -12.18
N THR A 204 12.60 9.49 -11.09
CA THR A 204 13.14 10.83 -10.86
C THR A 204 14.38 10.82 -9.96
N TRP A 205 14.33 10.09 -8.83
CA TRP A 205 15.37 10.14 -7.77
C TRP A 205 16.12 8.82 -7.53
N GLY A 206 15.66 7.72 -8.12
CA GLY A 206 16.24 6.39 -8.00
C GLY A 206 15.47 5.41 -7.11
N TYR A 207 14.70 5.88 -6.12
CA TYR A 207 13.82 5.08 -5.26
C TYR A 207 12.39 5.61 -5.25
N GLY A 208 11.42 4.71 -5.18
CA GLY A 208 9.99 5.03 -5.23
C GLY A 208 9.33 5.33 -3.89
N ALA A 209 10.12 5.54 -2.83
CA ALA A 209 9.66 5.58 -1.44
C ALA A 209 9.49 7.00 -0.88
N GLN A 210 8.78 7.11 0.24
CA GLN A 210 8.75 8.36 1.03
C GLN A 210 10.17 8.75 1.44
N THR A 211 10.56 10.01 1.23
CA THR A 211 11.97 10.41 1.41
C THR A 211 12.31 10.77 2.84
N ASN A 212 11.33 11.17 3.65
CA ASN A 212 11.51 11.58 5.04
C ASN A 212 10.62 10.73 5.96
N SER A 213 10.18 11.27 7.10
CA SER A 213 9.32 10.58 8.06
C SER A 213 8.18 11.46 8.57
N PHE A 214 7.16 10.85 9.17
CA PHE A 214 6.10 11.59 9.87
C PHE A 214 6.68 12.51 10.95
N ASN A 215 7.67 12.05 11.70
CA ASN A 215 8.34 12.82 12.75
C ASN A 215 9.10 14.03 12.20
N ASP A 216 9.79 13.86 11.08
CA ASP A 216 10.58 14.94 10.47
C ASP A 216 9.70 16.06 9.88
N ILE A 217 8.42 15.80 9.56
CA ILE A 217 7.50 16.83 9.06
C ILE A 217 7.33 17.99 10.05
N ARG A 218 7.57 17.76 11.35
CA ARG A 218 7.57 18.79 12.40
C ARG A 218 8.58 19.91 12.13
N ASN A 219 9.61 19.63 11.32
CA ASN A 219 10.67 20.58 10.97
C ASN A 219 10.37 21.38 9.70
N ALA A 220 9.30 21.03 8.96
CA ALA A 220 8.92 21.76 7.76
C ALA A 220 8.46 23.18 8.11
N LYS A 221 8.70 24.12 7.20
CA LYS A 221 8.20 25.51 7.29
C LYS A 221 7.03 25.74 6.34
N ALA A 222 6.95 24.99 5.26
CA ALA A 222 5.77 24.89 4.41
C ALA A 222 5.41 23.42 4.17
N MET A 223 4.11 23.11 4.19
CA MET A 223 3.58 21.78 3.92
C MET A 223 2.48 21.90 2.87
N MET A 224 2.70 21.34 1.68
CA MET A 224 1.67 21.27 0.64
C MET A 224 1.10 19.86 0.58
N PHE A 225 -0.19 19.73 0.89
CA PHE A 225 -0.95 18.50 0.70
C PHE A 225 -1.67 18.58 -0.64
N ILE A 226 -1.28 17.75 -1.60
CA ILE A 226 -1.91 17.66 -2.92
C ILE A 226 -2.32 16.21 -3.16
N GLY A 227 -3.61 15.98 -3.40
CA GLY A 227 -4.14 14.62 -3.49
C GLY A 227 -3.94 13.79 -2.20
N SER A 228 -4.00 14.45 -1.03
CA SER A 228 -3.84 13.84 0.29
C SER A 228 -4.78 14.47 1.32
N ASN A 229 -5.44 13.62 2.11
CA ASN A 229 -6.35 14.02 3.19
C ASN A 229 -5.98 13.30 4.50
N PRO A 230 -4.86 13.69 5.15
CA PRO A 230 -4.34 13.01 6.34
C PRO A 230 -5.28 13.03 7.54
N CYS A 231 -6.20 14.00 7.67
CA CYS A 231 -7.21 13.97 8.73
C CYS A 231 -8.09 12.71 8.70
N GLU A 232 -8.27 12.09 7.54
CA GLU A 232 -9.11 10.91 7.36
C GLU A 232 -8.28 9.65 7.06
N ALA A 233 -7.28 9.78 6.18
CA ALA A 233 -6.47 8.65 5.73
C ALA A 233 -5.31 8.31 6.67
N HIS A 234 -4.76 9.30 7.39
CA HIS A 234 -3.60 9.14 8.28
C HIS A 234 -3.74 9.93 9.59
N PRO A 235 -4.83 9.74 10.38
CA PRO A 235 -5.20 10.73 11.39
C PRO A 235 -4.13 10.94 12.46
N VAL A 236 -3.40 9.89 12.84
CA VAL A 236 -2.32 9.97 13.83
C VAL A 236 -1.12 10.77 13.32
N ALA A 237 -0.90 10.83 12.00
CA ALA A 237 0.13 11.70 11.42
C ALA A 237 -0.17 13.20 11.65
N MET A 238 -1.44 13.56 11.84
CA MET A 238 -1.84 14.96 12.09
C MET A 238 -1.19 15.55 13.35
N GLN A 239 -0.81 14.74 14.34
CA GLN A 239 -0.09 15.28 15.51
C GLN A 239 1.25 15.93 15.10
N HIS A 240 1.98 15.33 14.15
CA HIS A 240 3.26 15.86 13.70
C HIS A 240 3.06 17.08 12.79
N ILE A 241 2.02 17.04 11.96
CA ILE A 241 1.64 18.14 11.06
C ILE A 241 1.22 19.37 11.88
N LEU A 242 0.36 19.18 12.88
CA LEU A 242 -0.13 20.26 13.73
C LEU A 242 0.96 20.80 14.65
N GLU A 243 1.85 19.96 15.19
CA GLU A 243 3.04 20.47 15.91
C GLU A 243 3.91 21.33 14.98
N GLY A 244 4.11 20.91 13.72
CA GLY A 244 4.79 21.74 12.73
C GLY A 244 4.09 23.09 12.53
N LYS A 245 2.75 23.09 12.42
CA LYS A 245 1.95 24.32 12.31
C LYS A 245 2.08 25.22 13.54
N GLU A 246 2.03 24.66 14.75
CA GLU A 246 2.25 25.39 16.01
C GLU A 246 3.65 26.02 16.07
N ARG A 247 4.64 25.41 15.42
CA ARG A 247 6.01 25.95 15.24
C ARG A 247 6.13 26.96 14.09
N GLY A 248 5.01 27.38 13.51
CA GLY A 248 4.91 28.41 12.46
C GLY A 248 4.91 27.87 11.03
N ALA A 249 4.79 26.55 10.82
CA ALA A 249 4.68 26.03 9.46
C ALA A 249 3.37 26.45 8.79
N LYS A 250 3.43 26.74 7.49
CA LYS A 250 2.27 27.08 6.66
C LYS A 250 1.74 25.84 5.96
N ILE A 251 0.44 25.61 6.06
CA ILE A 251 -0.24 24.48 5.44
C ILE A 251 -1.00 24.94 4.19
N ILE A 252 -0.70 24.33 3.05
CA ILE A 252 -1.44 24.50 1.80
C ILE A 252 -2.15 23.18 1.51
N VAL A 253 -3.44 23.22 1.22
CA VAL A 253 -4.22 22.04 0.79
C VAL A 253 -4.74 22.28 -0.61
N VAL A 254 -4.39 21.37 -1.52
CA VAL A 254 -4.79 21.36 -2.93
C VAL A 254 -5.66 20.11 -3.15
N ASP A 255 -6.96 20.30 -3.25
CA ASP A 255 -7.94 19.22 -3.30
C ASP A 255 -9.22 19.71 -4.02
N PRO A 256 -9.90 18.87 -4.83
CA PRO A 256 -11.20 19.22 -5.42
C PRO A 256 -12.30 19.46 -4.36
N ARG A 257 -12.04 19.13 -3.08
CA ARG A 257 -13.01 19.29 -2.00
C ARG A 257 -12.44 20.07 -0.83
N PHE A 258 -13.30 20.82 -0.16
CA PHE A 258 -13.00 21.36 1.15
C PHE A 258 -13.09 20.25 2.22
N THR A 259 -11.98 19.54 2.42
CA THR A 259 -11.88 18.39 3.34
C THR A 259 -11.65 18.79 4.81
N ARG A 260 -11.67 17.82 5.72
CA ARG A 260 -11.25 18.01 7.13
C ARG A 260 -9.80 18.49 7.23
N THR A 261 -8.94 18.12 6.28
CA THR A 261 -7.56 18.64 6.19
C THR A 261 -7.55 20.09 5.70
N ALA A 262 -8.36 20.43 4.69
CA ALA A 262 -8.51 21.82 4.21
C ALA A 262 -8.95 22.77 5.33
N ALA A 263 -9.84 22.32 6.23
CA ALA A 263 -10.23 23.09 7.41
C ALA A 263 -9.07 23.41 8.39
N LYS A 264 -7.91 22.78 8.22
CA LYS A 264 -6.68 23.04 8.99
C LYS A 264 -5.63 23.82 8.19
N SER A 265 -5.88 24.19 6.94
CA SER A 265 -4.90 24.88 6.11
C SER A 265 -4.81 26.38 6.42
N ASP A 266 -3.72 27.00 5.97
CA ASP A 266 -3.59 28.44 5.83
C ASP A 266 -4.09 28.89 4.44
N GLU A 267 -3.87 28.06 3.41
CA GLU A 267 -4.42 28.25 2.06
C GLU A 267 -5.14 26.97 1.61
N PHE A 268 -6.36 27.10 1.10
CA PHE A 268 -7.04 26.04 0.36
C PHE A 268 -7.11 26.43 -1.11
N VAL A 269 -6.69 25.52 -1.98
CA VAL A 269 -6.74 25.67 -3.43
C VAL A 269 -7.61 24.56 -3.99
N HIS A 270 -8.74 24.93 -4.57
CA HIS A 270 -9.54 23.99 -5.36
C HIS A 270 -8.83 23.73 -6.69
N ILE A 271 -8.82 22.48 -7.14
CA ILE A 271 -8.40 22.11 -8.49
C ILE A 271 -9.45 21.19 -9.10
N ARG A 272 -9.68 21.32 -10.40
CA ARG A 272 -10.49 20.33 -11.13
C ARG A 272 -9.81 18.95 -11.09
N PRO A 273 -10.54 17.85 -10.85
CA PRO A 273 -9.96 16.51 -10.92
C PRO A 273 -9.21 16.26 -12.24
N GLY A 274 -7.98 15.72 -12.14
CA GLY A 274 -7.14 15.40 -13.30
C GLY A 274 -6.27 16.56 -13.82
N THR A 275 -6.13 17.66 -13.07
CA THR A 275 -5.38 18.86 -13.50
C THR A 275 -4.14 19.17 -12.66
N ASP A 276 -3.60 18.16 -11.97
CA ASP A 276 -2.41 18.28 -11.13
C ASP A 276 -1.17 18.80 -11.87
N ILE A 277 -0.88 18.30 -13.07
CA ILE A 277 0.30 18.71 -13.86
C ILE A 277 0.21 20.20 -14.24
N PRO A 278 -0.87 20.70 -14.86
CA PRO A 278 -1.05 22.14 -15.10
C PRO A 278 -0.93 22.99 -13.84
N PHE A 279 -1.49 22.55 -12.70
CA PHE A 279 -1.35 23.27 -11.43
C PHE A 279 0.13 23.40 -11.02
N ILE A 280 0.89 22.30 -11.03
CA ILE A 280 2.30 22.32 -10.68
C ILE A 280 3.12 23.16 -11.66
N TYR A 281 2.80 23.11 -12.95
CA TYR A 281 3.45 23.94 -13.97
C TYR A 281 3.13 25.42 -13.80
N GLY A 282 1.92 25.79 -13.39
CA GLY A 282 1.61 27.15 -12.99
C GLY A 282 2.40 27.65 -11.78
N LEU A 283 2.65 26.79 -10.78
CA LEU A 283 3.54 27.14 -9.66
C LEU A 283 4.97 27.35 -10.15
N LEU A 284 5.49 26.44 -10.99
CA LEU A 284 6.82 26.52 -11.56
C LEU A 284 6.98 27.77 -12.46
N TRP A 285 5.93 28.16 -13.19
CA TRP A 285 5.93 29.37 -14.01
C TRP A 285 6.26 30.58 -13.14
N HIS A 286 5.53 30.77 -12.04
CA HIS A 286 5.80 31.87 -11.10
C HIS A 286 7.19 31.76 -10.45
N ILE A 287 7.62 30.56 -10.06
CA ILE A 287 8.93 30.35 -9.45
C ILE A 287 10.05 30.78 -10.42
N PHE A 288 9.98 30.36 -11.68
CA PHE A 288 11.01 30.66 -12.68
C PHE A 288 10.99 32.13 -13.13
N GLU A 289 9.81 32.71 -13.37
CA GLU A 289 9.68 34.12 -13.76
C GLU A 289 10.21 35.08 -12.68
N ASN A 290 10.12 34.68 -11.40
CA ASN A 290 10.62 35.49 -10.28
C ASN A 290 12.04 35.11 -9.84
N GLY A 291 12.66 34.10 -10.45
CA GLY A 291 14.01 33.64 -10.10
C GLY A 291 14.12 33.01 -8.71
N TRP A 292 13.04 32.39 -8.21
CA TRP A 292 12.93 31.81 -6.87
C TRP A 292 13.48 30.38 -6.76
N GLU A 293 13.85 29.76 -7.88
CA GLU A 293 14.42 28.41 -7.88
C GLU A 293 15.80 28.34 -7.22
N ASP A 294 16.15 27.17 -6.70
CA ASP A 294 17.49 26.91 -6.17
C ASP A 294 18.45 26.54 -7.32
N LYS A 295 19.10 27.57 -7.88
CA LYS A 295 20.02 27.43 -9.02
C LYS A 295 21.23 26.55 -8.71
N THR A 296 21.75 26.59 -7.47
CA THR A 296 22.88 25.76 -7.05
C THR A 296 22.47 24.29 -6.97
N PHE A 297 21.33 24.01 -6.33
CA PHE A 297 20.81 22.65 -6.25
C PHE A 297 20.55 22.07 -7.64
N ILE A 298 19.91 22.84 -8.53
CA ILE A 298 19.63 22.42 -9.91
C ILE A 298 20.93 22.08 -10.65
N ALA A 299 21.92 22.98 -10.64
CA ALA A 299 23.18 22.76 -11.34
C ALA A 299 23.91 21.50 -10.86
N GLN A 300 23.99 21.31 -9.54
CA GLN A 300 24.77 20.22 -8.95
C GLN A 300 24.05 18.86 -9.00
N ARG A 301 22.73 18.84 -8.88
CA ARG A 301 21.96 17.63 -8.53
C ARG A 301 20.79 17.33 -9.46
N VAL A 302 20.52 18.12 -10.49
CA VAL A 302 19.36 17.92 -11.37
C VAL A 302 19.77 17.90 -12.85
N TYR A 303 19.26 16.92 -13.58
CA TYR A 303 19.44 16.76 -15.01
C TYR A 303 18.15 17.05 -15.77
N GLY A 304 18.20 17.89 -16.81
CA GLY A 304 17.10 18.12 -17.73
C GLY A 304 16.06 19.16 -17.29
N MET A 305 16.37 20.05 -16.34
CA MET A 305 15.43 21.10 -15.89
C MET A 305 15.06 22.09 -17.01
N GLU A 306 15.95 22.35 -17.96
CA GLU A 306 15.67 23.27 -19.07
C GLU A 306 14.49 22.80 -19.95
N ARG A 307 14.37 21.49 -20.18
CA ARG A 307 13.22 20.91 -20.88
C ARG A 307 11.90 21.13 -20.12
N ILE A 308 11.94 21.15 -18.80
CA ILE A 308 10.77 21.49 -17.97
C ILE A 308 10.44 22.98 -18.11
N ARG A 309 11.44 23.87 -18.11
CA ARG A 309 11.22 25.31 -18.32
C ARG A 309 10.53 25.60 -19.65
N GLU A 310 10.89 24.87 -20.72
CA GLU A 310 10.23 24.98 -22.02
C GLU A 310 8.74 24.61 -21.95
N GLU A 311 8.41 23.52 -21.26
CA GLU A 311 7.02 23.07 -21.13
C GLU A 311 6.20 24.01 -20.23
N VAL A 312 6.78 24.47 -19.12
CA VAL A 312 6.15 25.40 -18.17
C VAL A 312 5.70 26.70 -18.84
N LYS A 313 6.39 27.18 -19.89
CA LYS A 313 5.98 28.38 -20.64
C LYS A 313 4.60 28.26 -21.29
N LYS A 314 4.11 27.04 -21.53
CA LYS A 314 2.77 26.80 -22.10
C LYS A 314 1.65 26.94 -21.06
N PHE A 315 2.00 26.97 -19.77
CA PHE A 315 1.07 27.07 -18.65
C PHE A 315 1.26 28.41 -17.94
N ASP A 316 1.10 29.49 -18.71
CA ASP A 316 1.02 30.83 -18.14
C ASP A 316 -0.24 30.97 -17.25
N PRO A 317 -0.38 32.07 -16.48
CA PRO A 317 -1.51 32.19 -15.56
C PRO A 317 -2.89 32.13 -16.21
N ALA A 318 -3.04 32.56 -17.47
CA ALA A 318 -4.32 32.51 -18.17
C ALA A 318 -4.67 31.07 -18.59
N GLU A 319 -3.68 30.31 -19.05
CA GLU A 319 -3.88 28.89 -19.37
C GLU A 319 -4.17 28.06 -18.12
N VAL A 320 -3.47 28.33 -17.01
CA VAL A 320 -3.71 27.64 -15.74
C VAL A 320 -5.12 27.92 -15.22
N GLU A 321 -5.57 29.17 -15.27
CA GLU A 321 -6.93 29.52 -14.88
C GLU A 321 -7.97 28.82 -15.78
N ASN A 322 -7.73 28.76 -17.10
CA ASN A 322 -8.61 28.05 -18.03
C ASN A 322 -8.68 26.52 -17.76
N VAL A 323 -7.54 25.85 -17.54
CA VAL A 323 -7.48 24.38 -17.44
C VAL A 323 -7.83 23.89 -16.04
N VAL A 324 -7.29 24.56 -15.01
CA VAL A 324 -7.35 24.15 -13.60
C VAL A 324 -8.49 24.84 -12.85
N GLY A 325 -8.78 26.11 -13.18
CA GLY A 325 -9.73 26.96 -12.47
C GLY A 325 -9.11 27.81 -11.36
N VAL A 326 -7.77 27.83 -11.21
CA VAL A 326 -7.11 28.60 -10.15
C VAL A 326 -6.70 29.99 -10.65
N PRO A 327 -7.17 31.08 -10.04
CA PRO A 327 -6.82 32.44 -10.46
C PRO A 327 -5.33 32.73 -10.31
N LYS A 328 -4.78 33.54 -11.22
CA LYS A 328 -3.37 34.01 -11.20
C LYS A 328 -2.90 34.46 -9.82
N GLU A 329 -3.69 35.27 -9.12
CA GLU A 329 -3.31 35.84 -7.83
C GLU A 329 -3.14 34.76 -6.75
N GLN A 330 -3.97 33.71 -6.78
CA GLN A 330 -3.82 32.59 -5.87
C GLN A 330 -2.59 31.74 -6.22
N MET A 331 -2.38 31.45 -7.51
CA MET A 331 -1.18 30.76 -7.98
C MET A 331 0.10 31.47 -7.56
N TYR A 332 0.17 32.79 -7.75
CA TYR A 332 1.31 33.61 -7.34
C TYR A 332 1.55 33.53 -5.82
N ARG A 333 0.49 33.70 -5.00
CA ARG A 333 0.60 33.63 -3.53
C ARG A 333 1.13 32.27 -3.07
N VAL A 334 0.63 31.17 -3.62
CA VAL A 334 1.05 29.81 -3.26
C VAL A 334 2.49 29.55 -3.69
N ALA A 335 2.86 29.93 -4.91
CA ALA A 335 4.23 29.79 -5.41
C ALA A 335 5.23 30.58 -4.55
N LYS A 336 4.89 31.84 -4.22
CA LYS A 336 5.69 32.69 -3.35
C LYS A 336 5.84 32.09 -1.95
N LEU A 337 4.74 31.62 -1.38
CA LEU A 337 4.73 31.01 -0.05
C LEU A 337 5.68 29.81 0.01
N LEU A 338 5.64 28.92 -0.98
CA LEU A 338 6.53 27.76 -1.09
C LEU A 338 7.99 28.16 -1.31
N ALA A 339 8.25 29.20 -2.10
CA ALA A 339 9.59 29.69 -2.40
C ALA A 339 10.26 30.37 -1.19
N GLU A 340 9.53 31.20 -0.44
CA GLU A 340 10.09 31.99 0.66
C GLU A 340 10.12 31.21 1.99
N THR A 341 9.28 30.19 2.14
CA THR A 341 9.08 29.47 3.41
C THR A 341 9.78 28.09 3.38
N LYS A 342 11.12 28.10 3.45
CA LYS A 342 11.95 26.89 3.36
C LYS A 342 12.44 26.37 4.73
N PRO A 343 12.66 25.06 4.91
CA PRO A 343 12.41 23.98 3.94
C PRO A 343 10.90 23.68 3.81
N GLY A 344 10.50 23.32 2.59
CA GLY A 344 9.13 22.92 2.27
C GLY A 344 9.00 21.43 1.95
N THR A 345 7.87 20.82 2.27
CA THR A 345 7.57 19.42 1.95
C THR A 345 6.28 19.29 1.15
N VAL A 346 6.28 18.37 0.18
CA VAL A 346 5.09 18.01 -0.60
C VAL A 346 4.59 16.65 -0.14
N VAL A 347 3.30 16.57 0.16
CA VAL A 347 2.62 15.39 0.70
C VAL A 347 1.52 14.97 -0.27
N TRP A 348 1.55 13.72 -0.73
CA TRP A 348 0.46 13.14 -1.51
C TRP A 348 0.15 11.72 -1.04
N CYS A 349 -1.02 11.22 -1.44
CA CYS A 349 -1.43 9.83 -1.32
C CYS A 349 -2.10 9.39 -2.63
N MET A 350 -3.35 8.92 -2.57
CA MET A 350 -4.09 8.41 -3.72
C MET A 350 -4.57 9.47 -4.71
N GLY A 351 -4.78 10.71 -4.26
CA GLY A 351 -5.44 11.73 -5.06
C GLY A 351 -4.66 12.09 -6.33
N GLY A 352 -3.33 12.05 -6.27
CA GLY A 352 -2.46 12.26 -7.41
C GLY A 352 -2.07 10.98 -8.16
N THR A 353 -2.34 9.78 -7.63
CA THR A 353 -1.82 8.52 -8.17
C THR A 353 -2.79 7.77 -9.06
N GLN A 354 -4.10 7.90 -8.84
CA GLN A 354 -5.14 7.11 -9.51
C GLN A 354 -5.76 7.86 -10.70
N HIS A 355 -4.90 8.12 -11.69
CA HIS A 355 -5.21 8.76 -12.98
C HIS A 355 -4.51 7.98 -14.08
N HIS A 356 -4.98 8.08 -15.32
CA HIS A 356 -4.32 7.51 -16.49
C HIS A 356 -2.94 8.15 -16.80
N VAL A 357 -2.65 9.28 -16.13
CA VAL A 357 -1.34 9.98 -16.10
C VAL A 357 -0.74 10.07 -14.69
N GLY A 358 -1.13 9.18 -13.77
CA GLY A 358 -0.70 9.24 -12.36
C GLY A 358 0.82 9.19 -12.16
N ASN A 359 1.54 8.47 -13.03
CA ASN A 359 3.01 8.47 -13.03
C ASN A 359 3.58 9.87 -13.31
N ALA A 360 2.96 10.64 -14.20
CA ALA A 360 3.36 11.99 -14.58
C ALA A 360 2.99 13.01 -13.49
N ASN A 361 1.81 12.87 -12.86
CA ASN A 361 1.43 13.67 -11.69
C ASN A 361 2.51 13.58 -10.60
N THR A 362 2.86 12.36 -10.19
CA THR A 362 3.86 12.17 -9.13
C THR A 362 5.24 12.70 -9.51
N ARG A 363 5.63 12.63 -10.79
CA ARG A 363 6.86 13.26 -11.30
C ARG A 363 6.80 14.79 -11.23
N SER A 364 5.67 15.41 -11.55
CA SER A 364 5.53 16.86 -11.48
C SER A 364 5.76 17.36 -10.04
N TYR A 365 5.18 16.69 -9.03
CA TYR A 365 5.42 17.00 -7.61
C TYR A 365 6.90 16.89 -7.24
N CYS A 366 7.58 15.87 -7.78
CA CYS A 366 9.00 15.67 -7.55
C CYS A 366 9.83 16.80 -8.15
N ILE A 367 9.51 17.22 -9.38
CA ILE A 367 10.21 18.28 -10.11
C ILE A 367 10.04 19.63 -9.40
N LEU A 368 8.87 19.91 -8.83
CA LEU A 368 8.67 21.10 -7.98
C LEU A 368 9.66 21.14 -6.81
N GLN A 369 9.84 20.02 -6.10
CA GLN A 369 10.80 19.94 -5.00
C GLN A 369 12.27 20.03 -5.44
N LEU A 370 12.57 19.57 -6.66
CA LEU A 370 13.90 19.77 -7.26
C LEU A 370 14.16 21.24 -7.61
N ALA A 371 13.16 21.94 -8.16
CA ALA A 371 13.27 23.37 -8.45
C ALA A 371 13.44 24.21 -7.17
N LEU A 372 12.79 23.82 -6.07
CA LEU A 372 12.87 24.53 -4.79
C LEU A 372 14.11 24.17 -3.94
N GLY A 373 14.85 23.11 -4.29
CA GLY A 373 16.03 22.66 -3.55
C GLY A 373 15.73 21.93 -2.23
N ASN A 374 14.53 21.35 -2.10
CA ASN A 374 14.04 20.82 -0.81
C ASN A 374 14.40 19.35 -0.54
N MET A 375 15.11 18.66 -1.45
CA MET A 375 15.41 17.22 -1.27
C MET A 375 16.65 16.98 -0.42
N GLY A 376 16.56 16.04 0.54
CA GLY A 376 17.69 15.63 1.38
C GLY A 376 17.94 16.49 2.61
N VAL A 377 16.96 17.31 3.01
CA VAL A 377 17.04 18.17 4.20
C VAL A 377 15.93 17.83 5.21
N PRO A 378 16.16 18.01 6.53
CA PRO A 378 15.11 17.91 7.55
C PRO A 378 13.96 18.89 7.27
N GLY A 379 12.72 18.43 7.42
CA GLY A 379 11.51 19.22 7.12
C GLY A 379 11.24 19.42 5.62
N GLY A 380 12.08 18.88 4.74
CA GLY A 380 11.92 18.97 3.29
C GLY A 380 11.33 17.70 2.67
N GLY A 381 11.85 17.38 1.49
CA GLY A 381 11.59 16.12 0.79
C GLY A 381 10.15 15.95 0.32
N THR A 382 9.77 14.71 0.08
CA THR A 382 8.39 14.35 -0.20
C THR A 382 7.89 13.27 0.75
N ASN A 383 6.82 13.62 1.44
CA ASN A 383 6.20 12.77 2.43
C ASN A 383 5.04 12.03 1.78
N ILE A 384 5.35 10.85 1.24
CA ILE A 384 4.42 10.09 0.42
C ILE A 384 3.67 9.11 1.30
N PHE A 385 2.52 9.54 1.81
CA PHE A 385 1.75 8.75 2.76
C PHE A 385 1.15 7.51 2.08
N ARG A 386 1.65 6.34 2.49
CA ARG A 386 1.24 5.03 2.00
C ARG A 386 -0.17 4.66 2.44
N GLY A 387 -0.78 3.65 1.81
CA GLY A 387 -2.14 3.18 2.15
C GLY A 387 -2.18 2.26 3.36
N HIS A 388 -2.28 0.95 3.08
CA HIS A 388 -2.29 -0.12 4.08
C HIS A 388 -1.01 -0.14 4.93
N ASP A 389 -1.13 -0.69 6.13
CA ASP A 389 -0.09 -0.87 7.14
C ASP A 389 1.24 -1.41 6.59
N ASN A 390 1.20 -2.42 5.70
CA ASN A 390 2.41 -3.01 5.10
C ASN A 390 2.53 -2.86 3.57
N VAL A 391 1.83 -1.91 2.94
CA VAL A 391 1.94 -1.73 1.48
C VAL A 391 3.37 -1.38 1.04
N GLN A 392 4.14 -0.69 1.90
CA GLN A 392 5.56 -0.44 1.64
C GLN A 392 6.35 -1.75 1.63
N GLY A 393 6.17 -2.60 2.64
CA GLY A 393 6.85 -3.89 2.75
C GLY A 393 6.47 -4.84 1.62
N ALA A 394 5.18 -5.05 1.36
CA ALA A 394 4.72 -5.89 0.25
C ALA A 394 5.29 -5.45 -1.12
N THR A 395 5.42 -4.13 -1.34
CA THR A 395 6.11 -3.58 -2.51
C THR A 395 7.62 -3.84 -2.48
N ASP A 396 8.27 -3.66 -1.32
CA ASP A 396 9.70 -3.95 -1.13
C ASP A 396 10.02 -5.42 -1.42
N PHE A 397 9.10 -6.34 -1.11
CA PHE A 397 9.22 -7.78 -1.41
C PHE A 397 8.79 -8.19 -2.81
N GLY A 398 8.45 -7.22 -3.68
CA GLY A 398 8.17 -7.49 -5.09
C GLY A 398 6.91 -8.29 -5.30
N LEU A 399 5.88 -8.12 -4.45
CA LEU A 399 4.52 -8.60 -4.70
C LEU A 399 3.83 -7.78 -5.80
N LEU A 400 4.47 -7.74 -6.95
CA LEU A 400 4.10 -6.94 -8.09
C LEU A 400 4.39 -7.74 -9.36
N PHE A 401 3.59 -7.48 -10.38
CA PHE A 401 3.65 -8.19 -11.65
C PHE A 401 4.94 -7.90 -12.46
N ASP A 402 5.76 -6.96 -12.01
CA ASP A 402 6.90 -6.38 -12.75
C ASP A 402 8.25 -6.47 -12.01
N THR A 403 8.29 -7.01 -10.78
CA THR A 403 9.52 -7.06 -9.97
C THR A 403 9.68 -8.35 -9.16
N LEU A 404 10.92 -8.57 -8.72
CA LEU A 404 11.36 -9.50 -7.70
C LEU A 404 11.68 -8.73 -6.41
N PRO A 405 11.82 -9.40 -5.26
CA PRO A 405 12.07 -8.70 -3.99
C PRO A 405 13.29 -7.79 -4.08
N GLY A 406 13.26 -6.65 -3.40
CA GLY A 406 14.26 -5.58 -3.50
C GLY A 406 14.13 -4.72 -4.76
N TYR A 407 13.02 -4.71 -5.48
CA TYR A 407 12.90 -3.99 -6.77
C TYR A 407 13.91 -4.46 -7.83
N TYR A 408 14.34 -5.72 -7.78
CA TYR A 408 15.04 -6.33 -8.90
C TYR A 408 14.02 -6.52 -10.03
N GLY A 409 14.37 -6.18 -11.27
CA GLY A 409 13.46 -6.40 -12.40
C GLY A 409 13.30 -7.88 -12.73
N LEU A 410 12.47 -8.21 -13.73
CA LEU A 410 12.27 -9.59 -14.19
C LEU A 410 13.35 -10.07 -15.18
N LYS A 411 14.56 -9.50 -15.17
CA LYS A 411 15.61 -9.88 -16.13
C LYS A 411 16.36 -11.13 -15.68
N THR A 412 16.97 -11.86 -16.61
CA THR A 412 17.75 -13.09 -16.32
C THR A 412 18.76 -12.91 -15.19
N GLY A 413 19.49 -11.79 -15.15
CA GLY A 413 20.44 -11.52 -14.07
C GLY A 413 19.78 -11.37 -12.69
N SER A 414 18.58 -10.78 -12.64
CA SER A 414 17.79 -10.64 -11.42
C SER A 414 17.22 -11.98 -10.93
N TRP A 415 16.77 -12.83 -11.85
CA TRP A 415 16.36 -14.19 -11.53
C TRP A 415 17.53 -15.03 -11.02
N LYS A 416 18.70 -14.96 -11.66
CA LYS A 416 19.93 -15.63 -11.20
C LYS A 416 20.36 -15.16 -9.83
N HIS A 417 20.22 -13.86 -9.53
CA HIS A 417 20.46 -13.33 -8.19
C HIS A 417 19.56 -13.98 -7.14
N TRP A 418 18.25 -14.02 -7.38
CA TRP A 418 17.32 -14.63 -6.42
C TRP A 418 17.43 -16.16 -6.34
N CYS A 419 17.76 -16.85 -7.44
CA CYS A 419 18.11 -18.27 -7.40
C CYS A 419 19.37 -18.51 -6.53
N ASN A 420 20.38 -17.64 -6.61
CA ASN A 420 21.56 -17.71 -5.75
C ASN A 420 21.23 -17.44 -4.27
N VAL A 421 20.28 -16.56 -3.97
CA VAL A 421 19.82 -16.29 -2.59
C VAL A 421 19.03 -17.48 -2.02
N TRP A 422 18.17 -18.09 -2.84
CA TRP A 422 17.35 -19.25 -2.45
C TRP A 422 18.09 -20.58 -2.53
N ASP A 423 19.34 -20.58 -3.04
CA ASP A 423 20.13 -21.77 -3.37
C ASP A 423 19.34 -22.74 -4.28
N LEU A 424 18.86 -22.23 -5.41
CA LEU A 424 18.10 -23.00 -6.39
C LEU A 424 18.80 -22.99 -7.75
N ASP A 425 18.62 -24.08 -8.49
CA ASP A 425 19.00 -24.12 -9.89
C ASP A 425 18.09 -23.19 -10.71
N TYR A 426 18.73 -22.29 -11.46
CA TYR A 426 18.03 -21.35 -12.34
C TYR A 426 17.22 -22.09 -13.41
N GLU A 427 17.71 -23.19 -13.97
CA GLU A 427 16.97 -23.94 -14.98
C GLU A 427 15.75 -24.64 -14.38
N TRP A 428 15.82 -25.12 -13.12
CA TRP A 428 14.65 -25.61 -12.41
C TRP A 428 13.55 -24.55 -12.27
N VAL A 429 13.89 -23.32 -11.88
CA VAL A 429 12.91 -22.22 -11.78
C VAL A 429 12.35 -21.87 -13.15
N LYS A 430 13.21 -21.70 -14.14
CA LYS A 430 12.84 -21.32 -15.51
C LYS A 430 11.89 -22.33 -16.17
N ASN A 431 12.13 -23.63 -16.00
CA ASN A 431 11.31 -24.70 -16.59
C ASN A 431 9.87 -24.76 -16.03
N ARG A 432 9.57 -23.98 -14.98
CA ARG A 432 8.24 -23.92 -14.37
C ARG A 432 7.34 -22.86 -14.99
N PHE A 433 7.93 -21.87 -15.64
CA PHE A 433 7.22 -20.90 -16.47
C PHE A 433 6.81 -21.54 -17.80
N ASP A 434 5.86 -20.93 -18.49
CA ASP A 434 5.61 -21.29 -19.89
C ASP A 434 6.85 -20.93 -20.74
N GLN A 435 7.23 -21.82 -21.64
CA GLN A 435 8.40 -21.69 -22.51
C GLN A 435 8.04 -21.02 -23.84
N GLU A 436 6.75 -20.87 -24.17
CA GLU A 436 6.30 -20.27 -25.41
C GLU A 436 6.10 -18.75 -25.27
N GLN A 437 6.76 -17.98 -26.13
CA GLN A 437 6.54 -16.54 -26.23
C GLN A 437 5.22 -16.23 -26.92
N ARG A 438 4.48 -15.23 -26.43
CA ARG A 438 3.24 -14.75 -27.06
C ARG A 438 3.22 -13.24 -27.13
N LEU A 439 2.80 -12.72 -28.28
CA LEU A 439 2.83 -11.29 -28.57
C LEU A 439 4.20 -10.64 -28.27
N GLY A 440 5.29 -11.38 -28.53
CA GLY A 440 6.67 -10.93 -28.30
C GLY A 440 7.13 -10.91 -26.84
N GLN A 441 6.35 -11.48 -25.92
CA GLN A 441 6.67 -11.51 -24.49
C GLN A 441 7.08 -12.91 -24.03
N ASP A 442 8.21 -12.96 -23.34
CA ASP A 442 8.70 -14.12 -22.60
C ASP A 442 8.04 -14.20 -21.21
N PRO A 443 7.33 -15.27 -20.84
CA PRO A 443 6.56 -15.33 -19.59
C PRO A 443 7.37 -15.06 -18.32
N MET A 444 8.62 -15.52 -18.26
CA MET A 444 9.51 -15.36 -17.10
C MET A 444 10.11 -13.96 -17.01
N THR A 445 10.50 -13.37 -18.14
CA THR A 445 11.24 -12.10 -18.19
C THR A 445 10.45 -10.88 -18.64
N SER A 446 9.16 -11.08 -18.89
CA SER A 446 8.15 -10.04 -19.12
C SER A 446 7.21 -9.95 -17.95
N THR A 447 6.55 -8.81 -17.84
CA THR A 447 5.62 -8.49 -16.76
C THR A 447 4.35 -9.35 -16.85
N GLY A 448 3.72 -9.64 -15.70
CA GLY A 448 2.40 -10.30 -15.62
C GLY A 448 1.20 -9.39 -15.92
N ILE A 449 0.00 -9.87 -15.62
CA ILE A 449 -1.23 -9.08 -15.57
C ILE A 449 -1.28 -8.34 -14.22
N PRO A 450 -1.58 -7.02 -14.18
CA PRO A 450 -1.70 -6.27 -12.93
C PRO A 450 -2.99 -6.60 -12.18
N CYS A 451 -3.01 -6.40 -10.85
CA CYS A 451 -4.23 -6.62 -10.07
C CYS A 451 -5.39 -5.76 -10.58
N SER A 452 -5.15 -4.52 -10.99
CA SER A 452 -6.20 -3.62 -11.50
C SER A 452 -6.91 -4.10 -12.77
N ARG A 453 -6.39 -5.17 -13.40
CA ARG A 453 -6.86 -5.70 -14.69
C ARG A 453 -7.00 -7.22 -14.69
N TRP A 454 -7.03 -7.86 -13.53
CA TRP A 454 -7.17 -9.33 -13.47
C TRP A 454 -8.45 -9.79 -14.17
N HIS A 455 -9.53 -9.00 -14.06
CA HIS A 455 -10.83 -9.28 -14.69
C HIS A 455 -10.74 -9.24 -16.22
N ASP A 456 -9.94 -8.33 -16.79
CA ASP A 456 -9.65 -8.32 -18.23
C ASP A 456 -8.84 -9.56 -18.64
N GLY A 457 -7.92 -10.03 -17.80
CA GLY A 457 -7.21 -11.30 -18.02
C GLY A 457 -8.13 -12.54 -18.08
N VAL A 458 -9.32 -12.46 -17.48
CA VAL A 458 -10.36 -13.49 -17.55
C VAL A 458 -11.26 -13.30 -18.78
N LEU A 459 -11.65 -12.05 -19.07
CA LEU A 459 -12.72 -11.72 -20.02
C LEU A 459 -12.23 -11.51 -21.46
N GLU A 460 -11.04 -10.96 -21.65
CA GLU A 460 -10.48 -10.61 -22.97
C GLU A 460 -10.32 -11.83 -23.88
N ASP A 461 -10.35 -11.59 -25.19
CA ASP A 461 -10.02 -12.63 -26.17
C ASP A 461 -8.60 -13.14 -25.93
N LYS A 462 -8.44 -14.45 -25.73
CA LYS A 462 -7.13 -15.08 -25.49
C LYS A 462 -6.10 -14.80 -26.58
N SER A 463 -6.52 -14.48 -27.81
CA SER A 463 -5.61 -14.11 -28.90
C SER A 463 -4.98 -12.73 -28.72
N LYS A 464 -5.52 -11.89 -27.83
CA LYS A 464 -5.07 -10.52 -27.55
C LYS A 464 -4.28 -10.39 -26.25
N ILE A 465 -4.14 -11.45 -25.47
CA ILE A 465 -3.37 -11.43 -24.22
C ILE A 465 -1.99 -12.08 -24.44
N ALA A 466 -0.97 -11.55 -23.77
CA ALA A 466 0.41 -12.04 -23.91
C ALA A 466 0.71 -13.23 -22.96
N GLN A 467 -0.18 -14.21 -22.90
CA GLN A 467 -0.03 -15.46 -22.16
C GLN A 467 -0.83 -16.59 -22.83
N LYS A 468 -0.60 -17.84 -22.41
CA LYS A 468 -1.15 -19.04 -23.07
C LYS A 468 -2.67 -19.07 -23.17
N ASP A 469 -3.30 -18.70 -22.07
CA ASP A 469 -4.75 -18.80 -21.89
C ASP A 469 -5.21 -17.74 -20.90
N ASN A 470 -6.53 -17.52 -20.84
CA ASN A 470 -7.13 -16.62 -19.87
C ASN A 470 -6.86 -17.08 -18.43
N ILE A 471 -6.99 -16.16 -17.49
CA ILE A 471 -7.03 -16.51 -16.06
C ILE A 471 -8.28 -17.36 -15.81
N ARG A 472 -8.08 -18.57 -15.26
CA ARG A 472 -9.14 -19.53 -14.94
C ARG A 472 -9.34 -19.70 -13.43
N MET A 473 -8.34 -19.34 -12.63
CA MET A 473 -8.43 -19.38 -11.17
C MET A 473 -7.66 -18.23 -10.56
N SER A 474 -8.20 -17.67 -9.47
CA SER A 474 -7.53 -16.61 -8.73
C SER A 474 -7.60 -16.87 -7.22
N PHE A 475 -6.47 -16.67 -6.55
CA PHE A 475 -6.41 -16.47 -5.11
C PHE A 475 -6.59 -14.99 -4.81
N PHE A 476 -7.71 -14.62 -4.21
CA PHE A 476 -7.96 -13.32 -3.60
C PHE A 476 -7.56 -13.38 -2.13
N TRP A 477 -6.27 -13.19 -1.88
CA TRP A 477 -5.66 -13.37 -0.56
C TRP A 477 -5.45 -12.02 0.11
N GLY A 478 -6.23 -11.72 1.15
CA GLY A 478 -6.17 -10.45 1.87
C GLY A 478 -6.40 -9.22 0.97
N GLN A 479 -7.26 -9.34 -0.05
CA GLN A 479 -7.56 -8.28 -1.01
C GLN A 479 -9.03 -8.36 -1.43
N SER A 480 -9.73 -7.22 -1.44
CA SER A 480 -11.13 -7.18 -1.86
C SER A 480 -11.32 -6.57 -3.24
N VAL A 481 -12.28 -7.10 -4.00
CA VAL A 481 -12.53 -6.75 -5.40
C VAL A 481 -13.45 -5.54 -5.58
N ASN A 482 -14.17 -5.09 -4.56
CA ASN A 482 -14.93 -3.81 -4.63
C ASN A 482 -14.01 -2.58 -4.62
N THR A 483 -12.71 -2.78 -4.48
CA THR A 483 -11.69 -1.74 -4.66
C THR A 483 -11.32 -1.52 -6.13
N GLU A 484 -11.77 -2.37 -7.05
CA GLU A 484 -11.56 -2.25 -8.50
C GLU A 484 -12.74 -1.54 -9.18
N THR A 485 -12.46 -0.68 -10.16
CA THR A 485 -13.45 -0.08 -11.08
C THR A 485 -14.17 -1.13 -11.92
N ARG A 486 -15.24 -0.74 -12.63
CA ARG A 486 -15.93 -1.61 -13.59
C ARG A 486 -16.53 -2.84 -12.91
N GLY A 487 -17.34 -2.58 -11.87
CA GLY A 487 -17.89 -3.62 -10.98
C GLY A 487 -18.69 -4.71 -11.70
N ARG A 488 -19.31 -4.42 -12.86
CA ARG A 488 -20.01 -5.43 -13.68
C ARG A 488 -19.04 -6.43 -14.29
N GLU A 489 -17.96 -5.96 -14.90
CA GLU A 489 -16.92 -6.81 -15.46
C GLU A 489 -16.17 -7.60 -14.39
N VAL A 490 -15.96 -7.00 -13.22
CA VAL A 490 -15.44 -7.72 -12.04
C VAL A 490 -16.35 -8.90 -11.69
N ARG A 491 -17.67 -8.69 -11.56
CA ARG A 491 -18.65 -9.76 -11.32
C ARG A 491 -18.61 -10.82 -12.43
N ASP A 492 -18.62 -10.39 -13.69
CA ASP A 492 -18.68 -11.29 -14.84
C ASP A 492 -17.40 -12.14 -14.95
N ALA A 493 -16.24 -11.58 -14.60
CA ALA A 493 -15.00 -12.32 -14.49
C ALA A 493 -15.03 -13.36 -13.36
N LEU A 494 -15.58 -13.01 -12.18
CA LEU A 494 -15.81 -13.99 -11.10
C LEU A 494 -16.73 -15.13 -11.56
N ASN A 495 -17.77 -14.81 -12.34
CA ASN A 495 -18.69 -15.81 -12.90
C ASN A 495 -18.02 -16.73 -13.92
N LYS A 496 -17.10 -16.22 -14.75
CA LYS A 496 -16.45 -16.97 -15.84
C LYS A 496 -15.35 -17.91 -15.38
N MET A 497 -14.63 -17.60 -14.29
CA MET A 497 -13.51 -18.44 -13.81
C MET A 497 -13.94 -19.88 -13.49
N ASP A 498 -13.01 -20.82 -13.56
CA ASP A 498 -13.22 -22.19 -13.06
C ASP A 498 -13.37 -22.21 -11.54
N THR A 499 -12.56 -21.40 -10.83
CA THR A 499 -12.50 -21.42 -9.36
C THR A 499 -12.09 -20.07 -8.78
N VAL A 500 -12.80 -19.64 -7.75
CA VAL A 500 -12.49 -18.45 -6.94
C VAL A 500 -12.06 -18.90 -5.55
N VAL A 501 -10.88 -18.47 -5.10
CA VAL A 501 -10.40 -18.77 -3.73
C VAL A 501 -10.20 -17.47 -2.98
N VAL A 502 -10.97 -17.25 -1.93
CA VAL A 502 -10.76 -16.15 -1.00
C VAL A 502 -9.98 -16.66 0.19
N VAL A 503 -8.89 -15.98 0.55
CA VAL A 503 -8.13 -16.28 1.76
C VAL A 503 -8.02 -15.02 2.58
N ASP A 504 -8.85 -14.93 3.62
CA ASP A 504 -9.06 -13.68 4.36
C ASP A 504 -9.71 -14.02 5.71
N PRO A 505 -9.60 -13.16 6.75
CA PRO A 505 -10.39 -13.32 7.97
C PRO A 505 -11.91 -13.17 7.75
N PHE A 506 -12.35 -12.56 6.65
CA PHE A 506 -13.75 -12.27 6.29
C PHE A 506 -14.09 -12.79 4.87
N PRO A 507 -15.36 -13.02 4.51
CA PRO A 507 -15.72 -13.58 3.19
C PRO A 507 -15.34 -12.72 1.97
N THR A 508 -15.11 -11.41 2.15
CA THR A 508 -14.83 -10.40 1.10
C THR A 508 -15.86 -10.35 -0.05
N MET A 509 -15.75 -9.36 -0.94
CA MET A 509 -16.65 -9.27 -2.10
C MET A 509 -16.39 -10.33 -3.17
N ALA A 510 -15.17 -10.86 -3.28
CA ALA A 510 -14.89 -11.92 -4.25
C ALA A 510 -15.68 -13.20 -3.97
N GLY A 511 -16.01 -13.45 -2.70
CA GLY A 511 -16.79 -14.60 -2.26
C GLY A 511 -18.31 -14.42 -2.35
N VAL A 512 -18.83 -13.22 -2.63
CA VAL A 512 -20.29 -12.95 -2.54
C VAL A 512 -20.87 -12.15 -3.70
N MET A 513 -20.06 -11.46 -4.51
CA MET A 513 -20.53 -10.65 -5.64
C MET A 513 -20.97 -11.49 -6.84
N HIS A 514 -20.39 -12.69 -7.01
CA HIS A 514 -20.66 -13.58 -8.12
C HIS A 514 -22.07 -14.19 -8.08
N GLU A 515 -22.48 -14.82 -9.18
CA GLU A 515 -23.77 -15.52 -9.34
C GLU A 515 -23.60 -17.06 -9.39
N ARG A 516 -22.39 -17.54 -9.12
CA ARG A 516 -22.04 -18.97 -9.09
C ARG A 516 -22.82 -19.74 -8.03
N THR A 517 -23.04 -21.03 -8.27
CA THR A 517 -23.53 -22.00 -7.29
C THR A 517 -22.42 -22.89 -6.73
N ASP A 518 -21.26 -22.95 -7.40
CA ASP A 518 -20.18 -23.88 -7.09
C ASP A 518 -18.80 -23.27 -7.42
N GLY A 519 -17.73 -23.91 -6.95
CA GLY A 519 -16.35 -23.55 -7.31
C GLY A 519 -15.84 -22.27 -6.65
N VAL A 520 -16.36 -21.95 -5.47
CA VAL A 520 -15.89 -20.81 -4.65
C VAL A 520 -15.48 -21.33 -3.28
N TYR A 521 -14.29 -20.96 -2.83
CA TYR A 521 -13.72 -21.39 -1.57
C TYR A 521 -13.42 -20.19 -0.69
N LEU A 522 -13.75 -20.30 0.60
CA LEU A 522 -13.38 -19.33 1.63
C LEU A 522 -12.46 -20.02 2.62
N LEU A 523 -11.22 -19.55 2.72
CA LEU A 523 -10.20 -20.10 3.60
C LEU A 523 -9.89 -19.07 4.71
N PRO A 524 -10.14 -19.37 6.00
CA PRO A 524 -9.98 -18.40 7.07
C PRO A 524 -8.49 -18.16 7.36
N ALA A 525 -8.00 -16.97 7.02
CA ALA A 525 -6.68 -16.49 7.42
C ALA A 525 -6.70 -15.93 8.85
N SER A 526 -5.58 -16.04 9.53
CA SER A 526 -5.34 -15.32 10.79
C SER A 526 -5.17 -13.82 10.54
N THR A 527 -5.62 -13.02 11.49
CA THR A 527 -5.26 -11.59 11.59
C THR A 527 -3.80 -11.45 12.00
N GLN A 528 -3.19 -10.28 11.78
CA GLN A 528 -1.80 -10.02 12.17
C GLN A 528 -1.58 -9.96 13.70
N PHE A 529 -2.64 -9.98 14.51
CA PHE A 529 -2.56 -10.09 15.97
C PHE A 529 -2.48 -11.55 16.46
N GLU A 530 -2.77 -12.50 15.56
CA GLU A 530 -2.67 -13.94 15.77
C GLU A 530 -1.36 -14.51 15.20
N THR A 531 -0.49 -13.64 14.66
CA THR A 531 0.80 -13.96 14.07
C THR A 531 1.91 -13.09 14.67
N TYR A 532 3.15 -13.28 14.22
CA TYR A 532 4.29 -12.46 14.58
C TYR A 532 5.20 -12.26 13.36
N GLY A 533 6.01 -11.20 13.36
CA GLY A 533 6.87 -10.83 12.24
C GLY A 533 7.09 -9.34 12.15
N SER A 534 7.45 -8.81 10.98
CA SER A 534 7.71 -7.38 10.80
C SER A 534 6.77 -6.70 9.80
N VAL A 535 6.59 -5.40 9.95
CA VAL A 535 5.79 -4.51 9.07
C VAL A 535 6.56 -3.24 8.76
N SER A 536 6.41 -2.72 7.54
CA SER A 536 7.08 -1.50 7.07
C SER A 536 6.11 -0.34 6.94
N ALA A 537 6.29 0.67 7.80
CA ALA A 537 5.52 1.91 7.76
C ALA A 537 5.91 2.77 6.54
N SER A 538 5.12 3.83 6.30
CA SER A 538 5.27 4.74 5.16
C SER A 538 6.68 5.33 5.04
N ASN A 539 7.29 5.65 6.18
CA ASN A 539 8.64 6.21 6.29
C ASN A 539 9.76 5.15 6.20
N ARG A 540 9.44 3.93 5.73
CA ARG A 540 10.35 2.79 5.56
C ARG A 540 10.84 2.14 6.85
N SER A 541 10.35 2.56 8.02
CA SER A 541 10.69 1.92 9.30
C SER A 541 10.04 0.53 9.40
N LEU A 542 10.86 -0.51 9.54
CA LEU A 542 10.45 -1.86 9.88
C LEU A 542 10.19 -1.96 11.37
N GLN A 543 9.03 -2.50 11.74
CA GLN A 543 8.60 -2.62 13.12
C GLN A 543 8.23 -4.07 13.40
N TRP A 544 8.65 -4.60 14.54
CA TRP A 544 8.27 -5.95 14.96
C TRP A 544 6.84 -5.96 15.51
N ARG A 545 6.10 -7.02 15.18
CA ARG A 545 4.78 -7.37 15.72
C ARG A 545 4.92 -8.66 16.52
N THR A 546 4.40 -8.61 17.75
CA THR A 546 4.32 -9.78 18.62
C THR A 546 2.92 -10.35 18.57
N GLN A 547 2.83 -11.68 18.59
CA GLN A 547 1.56 -12.40 18.63
C GLN A 547 0.81 -12.06 19.92
N VAL A 548 -0.37 -11.46 19.78
CA VAL A 548 -1.20 -11.03 20.90
C VAL A 548 -1.99 -12.22 21.46
N ILE A 549 -2.71 -12.92 20.59
CA ILE A 549 -3.55 -14.08 20.89
C ILE A 549 -3.21 -15.25 19.97
N GLU A 550 -3.60 -16.47 20.36
CA GLU A 550 -3.52 -17.62 19.46
C GLU A 550 -4.53 -17.48 18.31
N PRO A 551 -4.28 -18.08 17.13
CA PRO A 551 -5.25 -18.17 16.04
C PRO A 551 -6.61 -18.65 16.54
N LEU A 552 -7.66 -17.87 16.27
CA LEU A 552 -9.03 -18.20 16.66
C LEU A 552 -9.70 -19.13 15.65
N PHE A 553 -10.68 -19.87 16.16
CA PHE A 553 -11.42 -20.88 15.39
C PHE A 553 -10.48 -21.90 14.75
N GLU A 554 -10.61 -22.13 13.44
CA GLU A 554 -9.67 -22.91 12.64
C GLU A 554 -8.83 -22.02 11.72
N SER A 555 -8.70 -20.72 11.99
CA SER A 555 -7.88 -19.86 11.13
C SER A 555 -6.41 -20.30 11.14
N LYS A 556 -5.69 -20.01 10.05
CA LYS A 556 -4.26 -20.30 9.95
C LYS A 556 -3.47 -19.06 9.53
N PRO A 557 -2.25 -18.88 10.06
CA PRO A 557 -1.32 -17.89 9.54
C PRO A 557 -1.07 -18.09 8.04
N ASP A 558 -0.89 -17.00 7.29
CA ASP A 558 -0.81 -17.06 5.83
C ASP A 558 0.35 -17.95 5.35
N HIS A 559 1.53 -17.87 5.97
CA HIS A 559 2.68 -18.70 5.63
C HIS A 559 2.46 -20.20 5.88
N VAL A 560 1.56 -20.57 6.81
CA VAL A 560 1.15 -21.97 7.03
C VAL A 560 0.28 -22.45 5.89
N ILE A 561 -0.67 -21.63 5.42
CA ILE A 561 -1.52 -21.96 4.27
C ILE A 561 -0.65 -22.09 3.00
N MET A 562 0.30 -21.18 2.79
CA MET A 562 1.28 -21.26 1.68
C MET A 562 2.10 -22.55 1.75
N TYR A 563 2.61 -22.91 2.93
CA TYR A 563 3.37 -24.15 3.12
C TYR A 563 2.55 -25.41 2.81
N LYS A 564 1.28 -25.45 3.24
CA LYS A 564 0.38 -26.57 2.92
C LYS A 564 0.12 -26.72 1.43
N LEU A 565 -0.09 -25.61 0.71
CA LEU A 565 -0.20 -25.63 -0.75
C LEU A 565 1.13 -26.04 -1.41
N ALA A 566 2.26 -25.52 -0.94
CA ALA A 566 3.59 -25.90 -1.44
C ALA A 566 3.83 -27.41 -1.30
N LYS A 567 3.43 -28.00 -0.17
CA LYS A 567 3.47 -29.45 0.07
C LYS A 567 2.54 -30.22 -0.88
N LYS A 568 1.31 -29.73 -1.11
CA LYS A 568 0.40 -30.33 -2.09
C LYS A 568 0.96 -30.30 -3.52
N TRP A 569 1.77 -29.29 -3.84
CA TRP A 569 2.42 -29.15 -5.14
C TRP A 569 3.80 -29.79 -5.24
N GLY A 570 4.31 -30.39 -4.16
CA GLY A 570 5.61 -31.05 -4.11
C GLY A 570 6.80 -30.10 -4.31
N ILE A 571 6.72 -28.89 -3.76
CA ILE A 571 7.79 -27.87 -3.82
C ILE A 571 8.22 -27.37 -2.43
N GLU A 572 7.77 -28.01 -1.36
CA GLU A 572 8.02 -27.58 0.02
C GLU A 572 9.52 -27.62 0.38
N GLY A 573 10.28 -28.55 -0.20
CA GLY A 573 11.72 -28.68 0.00
C GLY A 573 12.50 -27.47 -0.52
N GLU A 574 12.19 -27.01 -1.72
CA GLU A 574 12.75 -25.80 -2.32
C GLU A 574 12.19 -24.54 -1.63
N PHE A 575 10.89 -24.51 -1.33
CA PHE A 575 10.22 -23.36 -0.73
C PHE A 575 10.79 -23.02 0.65
N CYS A 576 11.08 -24.02 1.47
CA CYS A 576 11.62 -23.87 2.83
C CYS A 576 13.08 -24.33 2.96
N LYS A 577 13.87 -24.35 1.86
CA LYS A 577 15.25 -24.87 1.87
C LYS A 577 16.16 -24.32 2.98
N HIS A 578 16.01 -23.04 3.31
CA HIS A 578 16.75 -22.37 4.40
C HIS A 578 15.86 -21.91 5.55
N ILE A 579 14.63 -22.43 5.64
CA ILE A 579 13.63 -22.00 6.62
C ILE A 579 13.22 -23.23 7.42
N LYS A 580 13.51 -23.23 8.71
CA LYS A 580 13.04 -24.29 9.59
C LYS A 580 11.51 -24.33 9.60
N VAL A 581 10.93 -25.52 9.56
CA VAL A 581 9.49 -25.72 9.71
C VAL A 581 9.22 -26.41 11.05
N ASN A 582 8.42 -25.77 11.90
CA ASN A 582 7.98 -26.32 13.18
C ASN A 582 6.57 -26.90 13.02
N GLY A 583 6.48 -28.22 12.80
CA GLY A 583 5.21 -28.85 12.42
C GLY A 583 4.81 -28.44 11.00
N ASP A 584 3.78 -27.60 10.89
CA ASP A 584 3.33 -27.02 9.61
C ASP A 584 3.70 -25.53 9.48
N GLU A 585 4.45 -24.96 10.44
CA GLU A 585 4.74 -23.53 10.47
C GLU A 585 6.20 -23.20 10.11
N PRO A 586 6.44 -22.61 8.93
CA PRO A 586 7.73 -22.03 8.59
C PRO A 586 8.14 -20.90 9.56
N LEU A 587 9.40 -20.90 10.00
CA LEU A 587 9.92 -19.97 11.01
C LEU A 587 10.16 -18.56 10.43
N ILE A 588 9.49 -17.57 11.01
CA ILE A 588 9.53 -16.14 10.61
C ILE A 588 10.96 -15.56 10.69
N GLU A 589 11.73 -15.90 11.72
CA GLU A 589 13.09 -15.41 11.88
C GLU A 589 14.03 -15.86 10.75
N ASP A 590 13.88 -17.10 10.27
CA ASP A 590 14.69 -17.61 9.16
C ASP A 590 14.32 -16.93 7.84
N MET A 591 13.03 -16.65 7.61
CA MET A 591 12.57 -15.86 6.46
C MET A 591 13.23 -14.48 6.44
N THR A 592 13.31 -13.83 7.61
CA THR A 592 13.97 -12.52 7.77
C THR A 592 15.42 -12.61 7.31
N ARG A 593 16.15 -13.60 7.82
CA ARG A 593 17.56 -13.81 7.47
C ARG A 593 17.76 -14.18 6.01
N GLU A 594 16.85 -14.95 5.41
CA GLU A 594 16.93 -15.33 4.00
C GLU A 594 16.83 -14.10 3.10
N PHE A 595 15.82 -13.24 3.30
CA PHE A 595 15.68 -12.05 2.47
C PHE A 595 16.80 -11.02 2.71
N ASN A 596 17.36 -10.94 3.92
CA ASN A 596 18.48 -10.04 4.22
C ASN A 596 19.73 -10.35 3.38
N LYS A 597 19.91 -11.58 2.90
CA LYS A 597 21.03 -11.94 2.02
C LYS A 597 20.89 -11.37 0.61
N GLY A 598 19.65 -11.09 0.17
CA GLY A 598 19.33 -10.77 -1.21
C GLY A 598 18.91 -9.33 -1.49
N MET A 599 18.39 -8.61 -0.50
CA MET A 599 17.76 -7.30 -0.70
C MET A 599 18.73 -6.12 -0.68
N TRP A 600 19.87 -6.27 -1.36
CA TRP A 600 20.91 -5.25 -1.41
C TRP A 600 20.43 -3.98 -2.08
N THR A 601 19.74 -4.01 -3.21
CA THR A 601 19.26 -2.81 -3.93
C THR A 601 18.59 -1.71 -3.10
N ILE A 602 17.96 -2.04 -1.97
CA ILE A 602 17.35 -1.07 -1.05
C ILE A 602 17.97 -1.07 0.35
N GLY A 603 19.03 -1.86 0.60
CA GLY A 603 19.66 -1.98 1.91
C GLY A 603 18.74 -2.59 2.95
N TYR A 604 18.05 -3.67 2.60
CA TYR A 604 17.26 -4.47 3.54
C TYR A 604 18.11 -5.60 4.14
N THR A 605 19.31 -5.26 4.61
CA THR A 605 20.34 -6.27 4.92
C THR A 605 20.88 -6.16 6.34
N GLY A 606 20.88 -4.95 6.91
CA GLY A 606 21.32 -4.71 8.29
C GLY A 606 20.25 -4.96 9.35
N GLN A 607 18.98 -5.17 8.97
CA GLN A 607 17.93 -5.53 9.92
C GLN A 607 18.09 -7.00 10.37
N SER A 608 17.70 -7.30 11.60
CA SER A 608 17.60 -8.68 12.08
C SER A 608 16.41 -8.81 13.04
N PRO A 609 15.87 -10.03 13.26
CA PRO A 609 14.83 -10.24 14.25
C PRO A 609 15.22 -9.70 15.64
N GLU A 610 16.48 -9.89 16.04
CA GLU A 610 17.00 -9.43 17.33
C GLU A 610 16.98 -7.90 17.45
N ARG A 611 17.46 -7.19 16.43
CA ARG A 611 17.46 -5.72 16.42
C ARG A 611 16.04 -5.17 16.44
N LEU A 612 15.13 -5.75 15.66
CA LEU A 612 13.73 -5.31 15.58
C LEU A 612 12.96 -5.58 16.87
N LYS A 613 13.16 -6.74 17.51
CA LYS A 613 12.60 -7.04 18.83
C LYS A 613 13.17 -6.11 19.91
N MET A 614 14.49 -5.84 19.86
CA MET A 614 15.13 -4.88 20.76
C MET A 614 14.52 -3.48 20.61
N HIS A 615 14.24 -3.02 19.39
CA HIS A 615 13.53 -1.76 19.16
C HIS A 615 12.13 -1.75 19.77
N GLN A 616 11.38 -2.84 19.62
CA GLN A 616 10.02 -2.98 20.13
C GLN A 616 9.98 -2.88 21.67
N GLU A 617 10.90 -3.56 22.36
CA GLU A 617 10.99 -3.54 23.82
C GLU A 617 11.49 -2.21 24.39
N ASN A 618 12.08 -1.34 23.56
CA ASN A 618 12.75 -0.11 23.98
C ASN A 618 12.22 1.15 23.30
N TRP A 619 10.94 1.18 22.91
CA TRP A 619 10.33 2.36 22.23
C TRP A 619 10.65 3.69 22.90
N GLY A 620 10.53 3.76 24.24
CA GLY A 620 10.80 4.99 25.00
C GLY A 620 12.25 5.49 25.00
N THR A 621 13.19 4.75 24.40
CA THR A 621 14.59 5.18 24.25
C THR A 621 14.84 6.02 22.99
N PHE A 622 13.91 6.03 22.03
CA PHE A 622 14.03 6.78 20.78
C PHE A 622 13.46 8.19 20.93
N ASP A 623 14.21 9.20 20.48
CA ASP A 623 13.71 10.56 20.46
C ASP A 623 12.56 10.71 19.46
N ILE A 624 11.47 11.34 19.89
CA ILE A 624 10.26 11.50 19.07
C ILE A 624 10.47 12.44 17.87
N LYS A 625 11.54 13.24 17.83
CA LYS A 625 11.80 14.18 16.72
C LYS A 625 12.77 13.58 15.71
N SER A 626 13.90 13.06 16.17
CA SER A 626 14.94 12.49 15.31
C SER A 626 14.74 11.00 15.02
N LEU A 627 13.92 10.29 15.80
CA LEU A 627 13.84 8.82 15.83
C LEU A 627 15.14 8.12 16.24
N GLU A 628 16.16 8.86 16.65
CA GLU A 628 17.45 8.29 17.07
C GLU A 628 17.41 7.93 18.55
N ALA A 629 18.06 6.84 18.93
CA ALA A 629 18.27 6.49 20.33
C ALA A 629 19.60 7.10 20.84
N PRO A 630 19.57 8.15 21.68
CA PRO A 630 20.79 8.75 22.21
C PRO A 630 21.49 7.88 23.27
N GLY A 631 20.78 6.92 23.87
CA GLY A 631 21.28 6.04 24.93
C GLY A 631 20.48 4.75 25.04
N GLY A 632 20.76 3.95 26.08
CA GLY A 632 20.09 2.67 26.31
C GLY A 632 20.52 1.55 25.34
N PRO A 633 19.78 0.43 25.32
CA PRO A 633 20.11 -0.75 24.50
C PRO A 633 20.17 -0.47 22.99
N ALA A 634 19.39 0.50 22.51
CA ALA A 634 19.30 0.89 21.11
C ALA A 634 20.28 2.02 20.71
N ARG A 635 21.22 2.41 21.59
CA ARG A 635 22.09 3.58 21.37
C ARG A 635 22.72 3.59 19.98
N GLY A 636 22.51 4.67 19.24
CA GLY A 636 23.05 4.89 17.91
C GLY A 636 22.19 4.33 16.77
N GLU A 637 21.09 3.64 17.07
CA GLU A 637 20.13 3.17 16.07
C GLU A 637 19.04 4.22 15.80
N THR A 638 18.44 4.15 14.61
CA THR A 638 17.23 4.91 14.27
C THR A 638 16.03 3.97 14.33
N TYR A 639 14.93 4.42 14.93
CA TYR A 639 13.75 3.58 15.15
C TYR A 639 13.26 2.93 13.85
N GLY A 640 13.13 1.61 13.92
CA GLY A 640 12.73 0.74 12.82
C GLY A 640 13.70 0.64 11.65
N LEU A 641 14.97 1.09 11.79
CA LEU A 641 16.03 0.84 10.80
C LEU A 641 15.61 1.18 9.35
N PRO A 642 15.14 2.41 9.09
CA PRO A 642 14.51 2.76 7.82
C PRO A 642 15.47 2.54 6.67
N TRP A 643 15.01 1.83 5.64
CA TRP A 643 15.90 1.42 4.56
C TRP A 643 16.30 2.59 3.65
N PRO A 644 17.55 2.72 3.20
CA PRO A 644 18.59 1.72 3.33
C PRO A 644 19.23 1.60 4.72
N CYS A 645 19.34 0.36 5.17
CA CYS A 645 20.09 -0.11 6.33
C CYS A 645 21.11 -1.15 5.86
N TRP A 646 22.31 -0.69 5.51
CA TRP A 646 23.33 -1.50 4.83
C TRP A 646 24.11 -2.44 5.76
N GLY A 647 24.73 -3.44 5.13
CA GLY A 647 25.67 -4.36 5.77
C GLY A 647 25.00 -5.48 6.55
N THR A 648 25.78 -6.20 7.35
CA THR A 648 25.24 -7.20 8.27
C THR A 648 24.67 -6.53 9.53
N PRO A 649 23.84 -7.20 10.34
CA PRO A 649 23.36 -6.65 11.60
C PRO A 649 24.49 -6.18 12.54
N GLU A 650 25.66 -6.81 12.49
CA GLU A 650 26.85 -6.47 13.29
C GLU A 650 27.50 -5.16 12.84
N MET A 651 27.37 -4.79 11.57
CA MET A 651 27.81 -3.48 11.07
C MET A 651 27.04 -2.32 11.72
N LYS A 652 25.85 -2.60 12.27
CA LYS A 652 25.00 -1.63 12.99
C LYS A 652 24.77 -0.33 12.23
N HIS A 653 24.60 -0.41 10.91
CA HIS A 653 24.12 0.75 10.16
C HIS A 653 22.75 1.17 10.75
N PRO A 654 22.52 2.46 11.03
CA PRO A 654 21.32 2.91 11.76
C PRO A 654 20.06 2.94 10.88
N GLY A 655 20.25 2.92 9.55
CA GLY A 655 19.20 3.22 8.58
C GLY A 655 19.26 4.68 8.11
N SER A 656 18.54 5.00 7.05
CA SER A 656 18.49 6.33 6.43
C SER A 656 17.10 6.92 6.57
N GLN A 657 16.83 7.63 7.67
CA GLN A 657 15.53 8.28 7.88
C GLN A 657 15.19 9.32 6.79
N ILE A 658 16.19 10.13 6.40
CA ILE A 658 16.08 11.13 5.34
C ILE A 658 16.93 10.68 4.16
N LEU A 659 16.29 10.31 3.06
CA LEU A 659 16.97 9.96 1.83
C LEU A 659 17.70 11.18 1.25
N TYR A 660 18.82 10.92 0.57
CA TYR A 660 19.56 11.92 -0.19
C TYR A 660 20.18 13.06 0.64
N ARG A 661 20.39 12.82 1.94
CA ARG A 661 21.00 13.75 2.90
C ARG A 661 22.52 13.76 2.77
N THR A 662 23.04 14.69 1.98
CA THR A 662 24.48 14.87 1.73
C THR A 662 25.23 15.37 2.96
N GLY A 663 24.58 16.13 3.85
CA GLY A 663 25.20 16.66 5.08
C GLY A 663 25.52 15.63 6.17
N ARG A 664 25.28 14.33 5.93
CA ARG A 664 25.54 13.23 6.86
C ARG A 664 26.42 12.17 6.20
N GLU A 665 27.26 11.52 7.00
CA GLU A 665 28.09 10.42 6.50
C GLU A 665 27.25 9.21 6.12
N VAL A 666 27.65 8.48 5.07
CA VAL A 666 26.91 7.31 4.58
C VAL A 666 26.77 6.24 5.66
N LYS A 667 27.86 5.92 6.39
CA LYS A 667 27.83 4.95 7.51
C LYS A 667 26.82 5.29 8.63
N ASN A 668 26.40 6.56 8.69
CA ASN A 668 25.45 7.08 9.66
C ASN A 668 24.07 7.33 9.04
N GLY A 669 23.78 6.83 7.83
CA GLY A 669 22.49 7.00 7.16
C GLY A 669 22.38 8.20 6.22
N GLY A 670 23.50 8.85 5.86
CA GLY A 670 23.54 9.85 4.79
C GLY A 670 23.53 9.23 3.38
N GLY A 671 23.44 10.05 2.33
CA GLY A 671 23.46 9.53 0.96
C GLY A 671 23.17 10.56 -0.13
N ASN A 672 23.24 10.10 -1.38
CA ASN A 672 23.04 10.90 -2.60
C ASN A 672 21.96 10.29 -3.52
N PHE A 673 21.60 10.97 -4.61
CA PHE A 673 20.75 10.34 -5.63
C PHE A 673 21.50 9.22 -6.36
N ARG A 674 20.74 8.25 -6.85
CA ARG A 674 21.29 6.98 -7.34
C ARG A 674 21.77 7.07 -8.79
N ALA A 675 22.94 6.50 -9.09
CA ALA A 675 23.48 6.37 -10.45
C ALA A 675 22.85 5.18 -11.23
N ARG A 676 21.51 5.07 -11.18
CA ARG A 676 20.76 3.93 -11.73
C ARG A 676 20.69 3.93 -13.25
N TYR A 677 20.77 5.11 -13.87
CA TYR A 677 20.43 5.31 -15.29
C TYR A 677 21.67 5.55 -16.17
N GLY A 678 22.84 5.14 -15.69
CA GLY A 678 24.13 5.36 -16.34
C GLY A 678 24.88 6.57 -15.78
N VAL A 679 25.96 6.93 -16.47
CA VAL A 679 26.84 8.06 -16.14
C VAL A 679 26.66 9.24 -17.10
N GLU A 680 26.12 8.99 -18.29
CA GLU A 680 25.81 10.00 -19.30
C GLU A 680 24.53 9.68 -20.07
N HIS A 681 23.93 10.69 -20.70
CA HIS A 681 22.84 10.54 -21.66
C HIS A 681 22.98 11.57 -22.80
N ASN A 682 22.95 11.10 -24.05
CA ASN A 682 23.18 11.91 -25.25
C ASN A 682 24.45 12.78 -25.16
N GLY A 683 25.54 12.20 -24.66
CA GLY A 683 26.84 12.88 -24.47
C GLY A 683 26.88 13.88 -23.30
N ASN A 684 25.81 14.02 -22.52
CA ASN A 684 25.77 14.88 -21.35
C ASN A 684 26.01 14.07 -20.07
N ASN A 685 26.89 14.56 -19.20
CA ASN A 685 27.09 14.01 -17.87
C ASN A 685 25.79 14.04 -17.05
N ILE A 686 25.44 12.92 -16.43
CA ILE A 686 24.31 12.82 -15.49
C ILE A 686 24.76 12.47 -14.06
N LEU A 687 26.08 12.43 -13.80
CA LEU A 687 26.63 12.34 -12.47
C LEU A 687 26.49 13.68 -11.73
N ALA A 688 26.38 13.63 -10.40
CA ALA A 688 26.32 14.85 -9.59
C ALA A 688 27.64 15.63 -9.75
N GLU A 689 27.57 16.95 -9.71
CA GLU A 689 28.75 17.81 -9.88
C GLU A 689 28.97 18.64 -8.61
N GLY A 690 30.09 18.43 -7.93
CA GLY A 690 30.43 19.17 -6.71
C GLY A 690 29.46 18.94 -5.53
N SER A 691 28.65 17.87 -5.57
CA SER A 691 27.73 17.46 -4.51
C SER A 691 28.00 16.01 -4.11
N TYR A 692 28.32 15.77 -2.85
CA TYR A 692 28.68 14.46 -2.32
C TYR A 692 28.33 14.33 -0.83
N SER A 693 28.25 13.10 -0.32
CA SER A 693 28.02 12.84 1.10
C SER A 693 29.18 13.33 1.97
N LYS A 694 28.89 13.81 3.17
CA LYS A 694 29.90 14.14 4.18
C LYS A 694 30.82 12.94 4.40
N GLY A 695 32.13 13.19 4.44
CA GLY A 695 33.14 12.14 4.62
C GLY A 695 33.46 11.29 3.37
N SER A 696 32.78 11.48 2.24
CA SER A 696 33.08 10.77 0.98
C SER A 696 34.50 11.09 0.49
N GLU A 697 35.30 10.07 0.16
CA GLU A 697 36.62 10.28 -0.45
C GLU A 697 36.52 10.78 -1.90
N ILE A 698 35.49 10.35 -2.63
CA ILE A 698 35.17 10.89 -3.96
C ILE A 698 34.36 12.18 -3.77
N LYS A 699 34.92 13.31 -4.19
CA LYS A 699 34.37 14.67 -4.03
C LYS A 699 33.57 15.15 -5.25
N ASP A 700 33.00 14.20 -5.98
CA ASP A 700 32.18 14.46 -7.16
C ASP A 700 31.15 13.33 -7.36
N GLY A 701 30.44 13.33 -8.48
CA GLY A 701 29.60 12.23 -8.91
C GLY A 701 30.40 10.99 -9.34
N TYR A 702 29.83 9.81 -9.14
CA TYR A 702 30.51 8.53 -9.43
C TYR A 702 29.51 7.42 -9.81
N PRO A 703 29.92 6.43 -10.62
CA PRO A 703 29.07 5.30 -10.99
C PRO A 703 28.77 4.38 -9.79
N GLU A 704 27.90 3.41 -10.03
CA GLU A 704 27.67 2.30 -9.11
C GLU A 704 28.96 1.48 -8.85
N PHE A 705 29.17 1.04 -7.60
CA PHE A 705 30.37 0.28 -7.25
C PHE A 705 30.36 -1.15 -7.82
N THR A 706 31.52 -1.55 -8.33
CA THR A 706 31.82 -2.87 -8.90
C THR A 706 33.16 -3.37 -8.38
N ASP A 707 33.42 -4.67 -8.53
CA ASP A 707 34.74 -5.26 -8.25
C ASP A 707 35.87 -4.53 -8.99
N LYS A 708 35.65 -4.20 -10.27
CA LYS A 708 36.57 -3.44 -11.12
C LYS A 708 36.83 -2.04 -10.58
N MET A 709 35.78 -1.35 -10.13
CA MET A 709 35.90 -0.02 -9.55
C MET A 709 36.73 -0.05 -8.26
N LEU A 710 36.53 -1.04 -7.38
CA LEU A 710 37.35 -1.19 -6.18
C LEU A 710 38.83 -1.45 -6.52
N LYS A 711 39.11 -2.29 -7.53
CA LYS A 711 40.47 -2.54 -8.02
C LYS A 711 41.11 -1.26 -8.56
N GLN A 712 40.38 -0.49 -9.35
CA GLN A 712 40.86 0.79 -9.92
C GLN A 712 41.17 1.84 -8.84
N LEU A 713 40.37 1.88 -7.77
CA LEU A 713 40.57 2.82 -6.66
C LEU A 713 41.63 2.36 -5.65
N GLY A 714 42.17 1.15 -5.79
CA GLY A 714 43.09 0.56 -4.82
C GLY A 714 42.40 0.09 -3.53
N TRP A 715 41.08 -0.05 -3.54
CA TRP A 715 40.25 -0.46 -2.38
C TRP A 715 39.97 -1.96 -2.34
N TRP A 716 40.44 -2.72 -3.34
CA TRP A 716 40.21 -4.18 -3.41
C TRP A 716 40.79 -4.94 -2.21
N ASP A 717 41.90 -4.46 -1.65
CA ASP A 717 42.57 -5.11 -0.52
C ASP A 717 41.91 -4.82 0.84
N ASP A 718 40.88 -3.99 0.87
CA ASP A 718 40.02 -3.81 2.04
C ASP A 718 38.95 -4.90 2.20
N LEU A 719 38.80 -5.78 1.20
CA LEU A 719 37.98 -6.99 1.27
C LEU A 719 38.73 -8.14 1.96
N THR A 720 38.02 -8.96 2.73
CA THR A 720 38.57 -10.23 3.24
C THR A 720 38.81 -11.22 2.09
N ALA A 721 39.54 -12.30 2.36
CA ALA A 721 39.80 -13.33 1.36
C ALA A 721 38.48 -13.95 0.83
N GLU A 722 37.52 -14.20 1.72
CA GLU A 722 36.20 -14.74 1.38
C GLU A 722 35.37 -13.75 0.58
N GLU A 723 35.37 -12.48 0.97
CA GLU A 723 34.67 -11.42 0.22
C GLU A 723 35.27 -11.22 -1.16
N LYS A 724 36.60 -11.30 -1.33
CA LYS A 724 37.25 -11.22 -2.66
C LYS A 724 36.72 -12.30 -3.60
N VAL A 725 36.64 -13.55 -3.13
CA VAL A 725 36.09 -14.67 -3.90
C VAL A 725 34.61 -14.41 -4.24
N ALA A 726 33.83 -13.91 -3.28
CA ALA A 726 32.41 -13.66 -3.49
C ALA A 726 32.13 -12.46 -4.40
N ALA A 727 32.95 -11.41 -4.35
CA ALA A 727 32.76 -10.15 -5.05
C ALA A 727 33.31 -10.15 -6.49
N GLU A 728 34.25 -11.05 -6.82
CA GLU A 728 34.87 -11.12 -8.15
C GLU A 728 33.82 -11.18 -9.28
N GLY A 729 33.93 -10.26 -10.24
CA GLY A 729 33.00 -10.16 -11.38
C GLY A 729 31.59 -9.67 -11.03
N LYS A 730 31.34 -9.20 -9.80
CA LYS A 730 30.03 -8.72 -9.33
C LYS A 730 30.01 -7.21 -9.12
N ASN A 731 28.79 -6.70 -8.93
CA ASN A 731 28.55 -5.33 -8.48
C ASN A 731 27.85 -5.33 -7.13
N TRP A 732 27.72 -4.15 -6.54
CA TRP A 732 27.09 -3.95 -5.23
C TRP A 732 25.66 -4.52 -5.08
N LYS A 733 24.94 -4.84 -6.16
CA LYS A 733 23.59 -5.43 -6.09
C LYS A 733 23.63 -6.95 -6.04
N THR A 734 24.67 -7.57 -6.56
CA THR A 734 24.74 -9.04 -6.73
C THR A 734 25.81 -9.69 -5.86
N ASP A 735 26.70 -8.91 -5.27
CA ASP A 735 27.59 -9.36 -4.21
C ASP A 735 26.79 -9.62 -2.92
N ILE A 736 26.45 -10.89 -2.69
CA ILE A 736 25.72 -11.34 -1.51
C ILE A 736 26.59 -11.40 -0.24
N SER A 737 27.92 -11.25 -0.34
CA SER A 737 28.79 -11.22 0.84
C SER A 737 28.68 -9.89 1.60
N GLY A 738 28.26 -8.81 0.93
CA GLY A 738 28.24 -7.48 1.49
C GLY A 738 29.57 -6.73 1.43
N GLY A 739 30.62 -7.34 0.86
CA GLY A 739 31.98 -6.79 0.83
C GLY A 739 32.08 -5.49 0.04
N ILE A 740 31.54 -5.43 -1.19
CA ILE A 740 31.60 -4.21 -2.02
C ILE A 740 30.93 -3.03 -1.31
N GLN A 741 29.78 -3.29 -0.67
CA GLN A 741 28.97 -2.30 0.02
C GLN A 741 29.70 -1.80 1.27
N ARG A 742 30.26 -2.72 2.07
CA ARG A 742 31.04 -2.41 3.27
C ARG A 742 32.25 -1.53 2.93
N VAL A 743 33.01 -1.88 1.90
CA VAL A 743 34.19 -1.12 1.46
C VAL A 743 33.79 0.26 0.93
N ALA A 744 32.77 0.37 0.07
CA ALA A 744 32.29 1.68 -0.40
C ALA A 744 31.90 2.59 0.77
N ILE A 745 31.17 2.07 1.76
CA ILE A 745 30.74 2.82 2.94
C ILE A 745 31.92 3.20 3.84
N LYS A 746 32.95 2.34 3.96
CA LYS A 746 34.19 2.63 4.69
C LYS A 746 34.87 3.91 4.15
N HIS A 747 34.89 4.08 2.82
CA HIS A 747 35.41 5.27 2.14
C HIS A 747 34.39 6.42 2.01
N GLY A 748 33.32 6.39 2.81
CA GLY A 748 32.29 7.42 2.85
C GLY A 748 31.42 7.51 1.59
N CYS A 749 31.55 6.56 0.67
CA CYS A 749 30.82 6.50 -0.59
C CYS A 749 29.56 5.64 -0.45
N ILE A 750 28.51 5.97 -1.22
CA ILE A 750 27.29 5.17 -1.23
C ILE A 750 27.40 4.09 -2.31
N PRO A 751 27.05 2.81 -2.03
CA PRO A 751 27.32 1.71 -2.97
C PRO A 751 26.68 1.89 -4.35
N TYR A 752 25.53 2.55 -4.40
CA TYR A 752 24.74 2.72 -5.62
C TYR A 752 25.14 3.92 -6.50
N GLY A 753 26.26 4.58 -6.20
CA GLY A 753 26.76 5.73 -6.96
C GLY A 753 26.14 7.07 -6.56
N ASN A 754 26.60 8.14 -7.22
CA ASN A 754 26.20 9.52 -6.96
C ASN A 754 25.88 10.24 -8.27
N ALA A 755 24.59 10.42 -8.56
CA ALA A 755 24.11 11.02 -9.81
C ALA A 755 23.17 12.21 -9.59
N LYS A 756 22.77 12.86 -10.69
CA LYS A 756 21.71 13.87 -10.71
C LYS A 756 20.33 13.19 -10.73
N ALA A 757 19.36 13.77 -10.03
CA ALA A 757 17.95 13.46 -10.23
C ALA A 757 17.53 13.88 -11.64
N ARG A 758 16.71 13.08 -12.33
CA ARG A 758 16.36 13.35 -13.73
C ARG A 758 14.95 13.90 -13.90
N CYS A 759 14.85 15.07 -14.53
CA CYS A 759 13.59 15.63 -14.99
C CYS A 759 13.08 14.97 -16.27
N ILE A 760 13.95 14.29 -17.03
CA ILE A 760 13.65 13.60 -18.29
C ILE A 760 13.80 12.09 -18.08
N VAL A 761 12.76 11.33 -18.46
CA VAL A 761 12.68 9.86 -18.34
C VAL A 761 12.46 9.31 -19.75
N TRP A 762 13.55 9.14 -20.49
CA TRP A 762 13.55 8.70 -21.89
C TRP A 762 12.99 7.28 -22.14
N ASN A 763 12.62 6.55 -21.09
CA ASN A 763 12.03 5.22 -21.17
C ASN A 763 10.52 5.20 -20.88
N PHE A 764 9.90 6.36 -20.68
CA PHE A 764 8.44 6.50 -20.53
C PHE A 764 7.79 6.95 -21.84
N PRO A 765 6.48 6.70 -22.02
CA PRO A 765 5.73 7.22 -23.17
C PRO A 765 5.84 8.74 -23.32
N ASP A 766 5.73 9.47 -22.21
CA ASP A 766 6.08 10.88 -22.12
C ASP A 766 7.36 11.03 -21.28
N ASP A 767 8.38 11.64 -21.87
CA ASP A 767 9.69 11.80 -21.26
C ASP A 767 9.69 12.82 -20.12
N ILE A 768 8.84 13.84 -20.20
CA ILE A 768 8.48 14.79 -19.14
C ILE A 768 6.99 14.65 -18.78
N PRO A 769 6.54 15.14 -17.61
CA PRO A 769 5.11 15.21 -17.34
C PRO A 769 4.42 16.11 -18.37
N LEU A 770 3.40 15.57 -19.06
CA LEU A 770 2.57 16.33 -19.99
C LEU A 770 1.13 16.28 -19.50
N HIS A 771 0.42 17.39 -19.60
CA HIS A 771 -1.02 17.40 -19.33
C HIS A 771 -1.75 16.65 -20.45
N ARG A 772 -2.61 15.72 -20.06
CA ARG A 772 -3.55 15.00 -20.93
C ARG A 772 -4.88 15.03 -20.22
N GLU A 773 -5.93 15.47 -20.90
CA GLU A 773 -7.26 15.51 -20.30
C GLU A 773 -7.71 14.10 -19.87
N PRO A 774 -8.46 13.97 -18.76
CA PRO A 774 -9.06 12.70 -18.37
C PRO A 774 -9.81 12.01 -19.52
N LEU A 775 -9.85 10.68 -19.49
CA LEU A 775 -10.54 9.91 -20.53
C LEU A 775 -12.03 10.26 -20.56
N TYR A 776 -12.61 10.44 -19.36
CA TYR A 776 -13.95 10.94 -19.14
C TYR A 776 -13.84 12.34 -18.51
N THR A 777 -14.10 13.38 -19.30
CA THR A 777 -13.96 14.79 -18.87
C THR A 777 -15.19 15.61 -19.26
N PRO A 778 -15.68 16.51 -18.39
CA PRO A 778 -16.73 17.46 -18.75
C PRO A 778 -16.19 18.61 -19.62
N ARG A 779 -14.86 18.80 -19.66
CA ARG A 779 -14.16 19.83 -20.44
C ARG A 779 -13.74 19.32 -21.81
N ARG A 780 -14.73 18.93 -22.62
CA ARG A 780 -14.53 18.42 -23.98
C ARG A 780 -13.79 19.40 -24.90
N ASP A 781 -13.92 20.70 -24.62
CA ASP A 781 -13.19 21.76 -25.31
C ASP A 781 -11.66 21.64 -25.17
N LEU A 782 -11.16 21.02 -24.11
CA LEU A 782 -9.72 20.88 -23.85
C LEU A 782 -9.09 19.64 -24.50
N VAL A 783 -9.90 18.67 -24.96
CA VAL A 783 -9.42 17.38 -25.47
C VAL A 783 -8.58 17.52 -26.73
N SER A 784 -8.94 18.44 -27.63
CA SER A 784 -8.17 18.67 -28.86
C SER A 784 -6.79 19.28 -28.58
N LYS A 785 -6.67 20.05 -27.49
CA LYS A 785 -5.42 20.69 -27.08
C LYS A 785 -4.55 19.76 -26.24
N TYR A 786 -5.16 18.92 -25.42
CA TYR A 786 -4.48 18.00 -24.50
C TYR A 786 -4.99 16.55 -24.68
N PRO A 787 -4.76 15.95 -25.86
CA PRO A 787 -5.24 14.61 -26.15
C PRO A 787 -4.53 13.55 -25.30
N THR A 788 -5.23 12.44 -25.06
CA THR A 788 -4.66 11.26 -24.39
C THR A 788 -3.73 10.46 -25.33
N TYR A 789 -3.27 9.29 -24.88
CA TYR A 789 -2.42 8.39 -25.67
C TYR A 789 -3.19 7.69 -26.80
N GLU A 790 -2.48 7.16 -27.78
CA GLU A 790 -3.04 6.15 -28.68
C GLU A 790 -3.24 4.82 -27.94
N ASP A 791 -4.23 4.04 -28.36
CA ASP A 791 -4.48 2.68 -27.86
C ASP A 791 -3.25 1.80 -28.07
N ARG A 792 -2.93 0.96 -27.08
CA ARG A 792 -1.67 0.21 -27.09
C ARG A 792 -1.68 -1.03 -26.22
N MET A 793 -0.66 -1.88 -26.40
CA MET A 793 -0.38 -2.97 -25.49
C MET A 793 0.41 -2.47 -24.28
N VAL A 794 -0.07 -2.74 -23.06
CA VAL A 794 0.68 -2.48 -21.81
C VAL A 794 0.64 -3.73 -20.96
N ALA A 795 1.81 -4.14 -20.44
CA ALA A 795 1.97 -5.45 -19.81
C ALA A 795 1.42 -6.55 -20.74
N ARG A 796 0.52 -7.41 -20.26
CA ARG A 796 -0.08 -8.50 -21.05
C ARG A 796 -1.46 -8.20 -21.64
N LEU A 797 -1.92 -6.95 -21.62
CA LEU A 797 -3.27 -6.60 -22.07
C LEU A 797 -3.31 -5.43 -23.07
N PRO A 798 -4.27 -5.42 -24.01
CA PRO A 798 -4.60 -4.22 -24.76
C PRO A 798 -5.15 -3.17 -23.80
N THR A 799 -4.77 -1.91 -24.00
CA THR A 799 -5.20 -0.79 -23.17
C THR A 799 -5.69 0.35 -24.06
N LEU A 800 -6.93 0.74 -23.83
CA LEU A 800 -7.63 1.79 -24.57
C LEU A 800 -7.38 3.17 -23.94
N TYR A 801 -7.24 4.18 -24.79
CA TYR A 801 -7.05 5.58 -24.42
C TYR A 801 -7.87 6.46 -25.38
N LYS A 802 -7.33 6.75 -26.57
CA LYS A 802 -8.00 7.59 -27.58
C LYS A 802 -9.38 7.09 -27.94
N SER A 803 -9.56 5.77 -28.10
CA SER A 803 -10.88 5.21 -28.42
C SER A 803 -11.94 5.47 -27.35
N ILE A 804 -11.53 5.60 -26.08
CA ILE A 804 -12.41 6.02 -24.98
C ILE A 804 -12.64 7.53 -25.04
N GLN A 805 -11.58 8.33 -25.16
CA GLN A 805 -11.65 9.79 -25.10
C GLN A 805 -12.37 10.41 -26.31
N GLU A 806 -12.43 9.75 -27.47
CA GLU A 806 -13.15 10.24 -28.65
C GLU A 806 -14.68 10.25 -28.46
N VAL A 807 -15.21 9.41 -27.57
CA VAL A 807 -16.64 9.36 -27.28
C VAL A 807 -17.02 10.45 -26.29
N ASP A 808 -17.97 11.32 -26.68
CA ASP A 808 -18.44 12.40 -25.82
C ASP A 808 -19.62 11.97 -24.95
N PHE A 809 -19.38 11.83 -23.66
CA PHE A 809 -20.39 11.53 -22.64
C PHE A 809 -20.83 12.77 -21.84
N ALA A 810 -20.19 13.93 -22.01
CA ALA A 810 -20.34 15.07 -21.11
C ALA A 810 -21.75 15.69 -21.15
N LYS A 811 -22.48 15.54 -22.25
CA LYS A 811 -23.86 16.03 -22.37
C LYS A 811 -24.82 15.26 -21.47
N ASP A 812 -24.70 13.94 -21.42
CA ASP A 812 -25.61 13.06 -20.67
C ASP A 812 -25.13 12.87 -19.21
N PHE A 813 -23.82 12.96 -18.99
CA PHE A 813 -23.14 12.83 -17.70
C PHE A 813 -22.30 14.09 -17.41
N PRO A 814 -22.94 15.21 -17.03
CA PRO A 814 -22.26 16.51 -16.94
C PRO A 814 -21.46 16.71 -15.65
N LEU A 815 -21.61 15.83 -14.64
CA LEU A 815 -20.97 15.99 -13.35
C LEU A 815 -19.64 15.23 -13.33
N ALA A 816 -18.54 15.90 -13.00
CA ALA A 816 -17.29 15.25 -12.66
C ALA A 816 -17.43 14.54 -11.31
N VAL A 817 -17.02 13.28 -11.23
CA VAL A 817 -17.05 12.50 -9.99
C VAL A 817 -15.66 11.98 -9.63
N THR A 818 -15.31 12.13 -8.35
CA THR A 818 -14.07 11.60 -7.78
C THR A 818 -14.39 10.77 -6.54
N THR A 819 -13.48 9.86 -6.18
CA THR A 819 -13.69 8.97 -5.03
C THR A 819 -12.66 9.19 -3.93
N GLY A 820 -12.95 8.76 -2.70
CA GLY A 820 -11.95 8.80 -1.63
C GLY A 820 -12.32 8.00 -0.40
N ARG A 821 -11.66 8.33 0.71
CA ARG A 821 -11.77 7.57 1.96
C ARG A 821 -12.62 8.28 3.00
N LEU A 822 -13.05 7.50 3.97
CA LEU A 822 -13.60 7.96 5.25
C LEU A 822 -12.64 7.54 6.39
N VAL A 823 -12.72 8.21 7.54
CA VAL A 823 -11.82 7.92 8.67
C VAL A 823 -12.16 6.61 9.38
N GLU A 824 -13.41 6.18 9.28
CA GLU A 824 -14.02 5.04 9.93
C GLU A 824 -13.63 3.73 9.24
N TYR A 825 -13.36 3.78 7.93
CA TYR A 825 -13.16 2.60 7.09
C TYR A 825 -11.76 2.49 6.50
N GLU A 826 -11.45 1.30 5.99
CA GLU A 826 -10.19 0.98 5.34
C GLU A 826 -10.41 -0.05 4.22
N GLY A 827 -9.63 0.06 3.13
CA GLY A 827 -9.71 -0.88 2.01
C GLY A 827 -11.11 -0.91 1.39
N GLY A 828 -11.58 -2.12 1.04
CA GLY A 828 -12.96 -2.38 0.62
C GLY A 828 -13.97 -2.44 1.78
N GLY A 829 -13.52 -2.15 3.01
CA GLY A 829 -14.35 -2.08 4.21
C GLY A 829 -14.65 -3.43 4.88
N GLU A 830 -14.09 -4.55 4.42
CA GLU A 830 -14.41 -5.90 4.93
C GLU A 830 -14.26 -6.01 6.44
N GLU A 831 -13.09 -5.63 6.95
CA GLU A 831 -12.79 -5.67 8.39
C GLU A 831 -13.49 -4.57 9.19
N THR A 832 -13.68 -3.39 8.60
CA THR A 832 -14.13 -2.19 9.33
C THR A 832 -15.67 -2.05 9.33
N ARG A 833 -16.37 -2.50 8.28
CA ARG A 833 -17.84 -2.66 8.27
C ARG A 833 -18.30 -3.85 9.12
N SER A 834 -17.40 -4.80 9.36
CA SER A 834 -17.59 -5.93 10.27
C SER A 834 -17.24 -5.60 11.72
N ASN A 835 -16.85 -4.36 12.02
CA ASN A 835 -16.59 -3.86 13.36
C ASN A 835 -17.78 -2.99 13.81
N PRO A 836 -18.49 -3.34 14.89
CA PRO A 836 -19.72 -2.66 15.29
C PRO A 836 -19.49 -1.19 15.66
N TRP A 837 -18.35 -0.82 16.26
CA TRP A 837 -18.07 0.56 16.66
C TRP A 837 -17.72 1.45 15.48
N LEU A 838 -17.01 0.92 14.48
CA LEU A 838 -16.70 1.69 13.27
C LEU A 838 -17.93 1.81 12.36
N ALA A 839 -18.70 0.72 12.26
CA ALA A 839 -19.96 0.68 11.53
C ALA A 839 -21.01 1.63 12.11
N GLU A 840 -20.99 1.91 13.43
CA GLU A 840 -21.87 2.90 14.06
C GLU A 840 -21.61 4.33 13.58
N LEU A 841 -20.34 4.67 13.29
CA LEU A 841 -19.94 6.04 12.94
C LEU A 841 -20.38 6.48 11.54
N GLN A 842 -20.56 5.53 10.63
CA GLN A 842 -21.11 5.79 9.30
C GLN A 842 -21.88 4.57 8.80
N GLN A 843 -23.18 4.68 8.55
CA GLN A 843 -24.02 3.53 8.22
C GLN A 843 -24.48 3.52 6.77
N GLU A 844 -24.47 4.67 6.12
CA GLU A 844 -25.06 4.83 4.79
C GLU A 844 -23.99 5.24 3.77
N MET A 845 -24.06 4.61 2.60
CA MET A 845 -23.30 5.04 1.44
C MET A 845 -23.91 6.33 0.88
N PHE A 846 -23.09 7.29 0.45
CA PHE A 846 -23.56 8.60 0.00
C PHE A 846 -22.75 9.18 -1.18
N ILE A 847 -23.33 10.18 -1.84
CA ILE A 847 -22.65 11.06 -2.80
C ILE A 847 -22.74 12.51 -2.33
N GLU A 848 -21.59 13.18 -2.24
CA GLU A 848 -21.54 14.63 -2.01
C GLU A 848 -21.90 15.36 -3.30
N ILE A 849 -22.88 16.26 -3.22
CA ILE A 849 -23.37 17.08 -4.33
C ILE A 849 -23.50 18.53 -3.89
N ASN A 850 -23.16 19.47 -4.79
CA ASN A 850 -23.29 20.90 -4.51
C ASN A 850 -24.77 21.31 -4.35
N PRO A 851 -25.11 22.29 -3.48
CA PRO A 851 -26.49 22.76 -3.34
C PRO A 851 -27.15 23.24 -4.63
N ALA A 852 -26.41 23.85 -5.56
CA ALA A 852 -26.96 24.29 -6.84
C ALA A 852 -27.32 23.08 -7.73
N ASP A 853 -26.41 22.12 -7.88
CA ASP A 853 -26.65 20.90 -8.65
C ASP A 853 -27.79 20.05 -8.09
N ALA A 854 -27.92 20.02 -6.76
CA ALA A 854 -29.03 19.36 -6.07
C ALA A 854 -30.35 20.07 -6.36
N ALA A 855 -30.38 21.41 -6.28
CA ALA A 855 -31.59 22.20 -6.55
C ALA A 855 -32.06 22.05 -8.00
N ASP A 856 -31.15 22.11 -8.97
CA ASP A 856 -31.43 21.90 -10.40
C ASP A 856 -32.04 20.52 -10.68
N ARG A 857 -31.78 19.55 -9.81
CA ARG A 857 -32.27 18.16 -9.88
C ARG A 857 -33.42 17.87 -8.92
N GLY A 858 -33.91 18.87 -8.17
CA GLY A 858 -34.99 18.69 -7.19
C GLY A 858 -34.64 17.76 -6.01
N LEU A 859 -33.36 17.67 -5.66
CA LEU A 859 -32.84 16.79 -4.61
C LEU A 859 -32.71 17.53 -3.27
N ARG A 860 -32.97 16.81 -2.18
CA ARG A 860 -32.73 17.27 -0.81
C ARG A 860 -31.64 16.43 -0.15
N ASP A 861 -31.04 16.98 0.91
CA ASP A 861 -30.11 16.23 1.75
C ASP A 861 -30.82 15.00 2.34
N GLY A 862 -30.16 13.84 2.27
CA GLY A 862 -30.70 12.55 2.72
C GLY A 862 -31.66 11.84 1.74
N ASP A 863 -32.01 12.44 0.60
CA ASP A 863 -32.80 11.74 -0.43
C ASP A 863 -32.02 10.50 -0.93
N ASP A 864 -32.75 9.41 -1.19
CA ASP A 864 -32.21 8.32 -2.01
C ASP A 864 -32.08 8.80 -3.47
N VAL A 865 -30.92 8.56 -4.06
CA VAL A 865 -30.60 8.97 -5.43
C VAL A 865 -29.99 7.84 -6.22
N PHE A 866 -30.27 7.84 -7.52
CA PHE A 866 -29.54 7.04 -8.48
C PHE A 866 -28.32 7.79 -8.97
N VAL A 867 -27.16 7.13 -8.94
CA VAL A 867 -25.94 7.58 -9.60
C VAL A 867 -25.69 6.69 -10.81
N HIS A 868 -25.60 7.30 -11.99
CA HIS A 868 -25.43 6.63 -13.27
C HIS A 868 -24.04 6.94 -13.84
N SER A 869 -23.38 5.92 -14.41
CA SER A 869 -22.08 6.08 -15.09
C SER A 869 -22.21 6.07 -16.62
N PRO A 870 -21.25 6.65 -17.35
CA PRO A 870 -21.13 6.55 -18.81
C PRO A 870 -21.16 5.13 -19.36
N GLU A 871 -20.66 4.16 -18.58
CA GLU A 871 -20.61 2.73 -18.94
C GLU A 871 -21.89 1.98 -18.54
N GLY A 872 -22.93 2.71 -18.14
CA GLY A 872 -24.28 2.21 -17.93
C GLY A 872 -24.53 1.55 -16.57
N ALA A 873 -23.55 1.56 -15.66
CA ALA A 873 -23.72 1.11 -14.28
C ALA A 873 -24.60 2.10 -13.50
N LYS A 874 -25.42 1.58 -12.58
CA LYS A 874 -26.35 2.38 -11.80
C LYS A 874 -26.42 1.89 -10.35
N ILE A 875 -26.10 2.76 -9.40
CA ILE A 875 -26.18 2.45 -7.96
C ILE A 875 -27.17 3.37 -7.24
N THR A 876 -27.64 2.94 -6.07
CA THR A 876 -28.52 3.72 -5.19
C THR A 876 -27.79 4.11 -3.91
N VAL A 877 -27.69 5.41 -3.63
CA VAL A 877 -26.97 5.96 -2.47
C VAL A 877 -27.74 7.15 -1.88
N LYS A 878 -27.34 7.63 -0.70
CA LYS A 878 -27.87 8.88 -0.13
C LYS A 878 -27.25 10.11 -0.78
N ALA A 879 -28.05 11.15 -1.02
CA ALA A 879 -27.54 12.47 -1.33
C ALA A 879 -27.01 13.15 -0.07
N MET A 880 -25.77 13.65 -0.11
CA MET A 880 -25.21 14.55 0.88
C MET A 880 -25.03 15.92 0.24
N VAL A 881 -25.97 16.84 0.49
CA VAL A 881 -25.97 18.17 -0.12
C VAL A 881 -25.05 19.09 0.66
N THR A 882 -23.93 19.50 0.06
CA THR A 882 -22.85 20.20 0.77
C THR A 882 -22.06 21.18 -0.10
N PRO A 883 -21.70 22.37 0.40
CA PRO A 883 -20.84 23.31 -0.34
C PRO A 883 -19.36 22.90 -0.35
N ARG A 884 -19.00 21.74 0.22
CA ARG A 884 -17.62 21.22 0.23
C ARG A 884 -17.13 20.79 -1.16
N VAL A 885 -18.04 20.50 -2.07
CA VAL A 885 -17.78 20.29 -3.50
C VAL A 885 -18.34 21.48 -4.29
N ILE A 886 -17.67 21.89 -5.36
CA ILE A 886 -18.15 22.98 -6.22
C ILE A 886 -19.25 22.49 -7.18
N ALA A 887 -19.97 23.41 -7.81
CA ALA A 887 -20.96 23.05 -8.82
C ALA A 887 -20.28 22.32 -10.00
N GLY A 888 -20.91 21.26 -10.49
CA GLY A 888 -20.39 20.36 -11.52
C GLY A 888 -19.47 19.25 -10.99
N GLU A 889 -19.12 19.23 -9.69
CA GLU A 889 -18.25 18.22 -9.10
C GLU A 889 -18.93 17.44 -7.96
N CYS A 890 -18.61 16.16 -7.87
CA CYS A 890 -19.19 15.22 -6.92
C CYS A 890 -18.13 14.31 -6.28
N PHE A 891 -18.45 13.78 -5.10
CA PHE A 891 -17.56 12.86 -4.39
C PHE A 891 -18.28 11.65 -3.80
N MET A 892 -17.65 10.49 -3.87
CA MET A 892 -18.14 9.26 -3.25
C MET A 892 -17.06 8.48 -2.47
N PRO A 893 -17.33 7.98 -1.26
CA PRO A 893 -16.48 6.99 -0.62
C PRO A 893 -16.61 5.61 -1.28
N TYR A 894 -15.55 4.80 -1.33
CA TYR A 894 -15.59 3.48 -2.01
C TYR A 894 -15.60 2.27 -1.04
N HIS A 895 -15.75 2.51 0.27
CA HIS A 895 -15.59 1.48 1.31
C HIS A 895 -16.76 0.51 1.48
N PHE A 896 -17.88 0.76 0.79
CA PHE A 896 -19.12 0.01 1.00
C PHE A 896 -19.19 -1.18 0.05
N ALA A 897 -19.90 -2.22 0.50
CA ALA A 897 -20.11 -3.46 -0.24
C ALA A 897 -21.27 -4.25 0.38
N GLY A 898 -21.72 -5.30 -0.29
CA GLY A 898 -22.87 -6.11 0.14
C GLY A 898 -24.20 -5.70 -0.50
N VAL A 899 -24.23 -4.61 -1.26
CA VAL A 899 -25.27 -4.27 -2.24
C VAL A 899 -24.60 -4.12 -3.61
N PHE A 900 -25.26 -4.59 -4.66
CA PHE A 900 -24.79 -4.43 -6.04
C PHE A 900 -25.95 -4.03 -6.95
N GLU A 901 -25.91 -2.80 -7.45
CA GLU A 901 -26.91 -2.20 -8.36
C GLU A 901 -28.36 -2.35 -7.84
N GLY A 902 -28.56 -1.96 -6.58
CA GLY A 902 -29.83 -1.95 -5.85
C GLY A 902 -30.22 -3.31 -5.25
N LYS A 903 -29.44 -4.37 -5.47
CA LYS A 903 -29.74 -5.71 -4.97
C LYS A 903 -28.88 -6.06 -3.77
N SER A 904 -29.51 -6.41 -2.65
CA SER A 904 -28.79 -6.94 -1.48
C SER A 904 -28.15 -8.29 -1.81
N LEU A 905 -26.88 -8.44 -1.39
CA LEU A 905 -26.09 -9.67 -1.50
C LEU A 905 -26.06 -10.45 -0.18
N GLU A 906 -26.80 -10.05 0.85
CA GLU A 906 -26.78 -10.68 2.18
C GLU A 906 -26.94 -12.19 2.14
N LYS A 907 -27.84 -12.70 1.29
CA LYS A 907 -28.09 -14.13 1.11
C LYS A 907 -26.89 -14.92 0.60
N ASN A 908 -25.90 -14.25 0.00
CA ASN A 908 -24.71 -14.86 -0.55
C ASN A 908 -23.60 -15.01 0.52
N TYR A 909 -23.70 -14.31 1.65
CA TYR A 909 -22.75 -14.45 2.75
C TYR A 909 -22.95 -15.78 3.48
N PRO A 910 -21.87 -16.39 3.99
CA PRO A 910 -21.99 -17.45 4.99
C PRO A 910 -22.79 -17.00 6.22
N GLU A 911 -23.51 -17.94 6.83
CA GLU A 911 -24.34 -17.66 8.00
C GLU A 911 -23.55 -16.94 9.11
N GLY A 912 -24.11 -15.82 9.60
CA GLY A 912 -23.50 -15.01 10.66
C GLY A 912 -22.39 -14.05 10.23
N THR A 913 -21.94 -14.09 8.97
CA THR A 913 -20.78 -13.31 8.50
C THR A 913 -21.13 -12.02 7.77
N VAL A 914 -22.43 -11.71 7.61
CA VAL A 914 -22.89 -10.43 7.05
C VAL A 914 -22.34 -9.27 7.90
N PRO A 915 -21.61 -8.31 7.31
CA PRO A 915 -21.12 -7.12 8.00
C PRO A 915 -22.25 -6.31 8.65
N TYR A 916 -21.94 -5.49 9.66
CA TYR A 916 -22.94 -4.64 10.30
C TYR A 916 -23.48 -3.55 9.36
N VAL A 917 -22.63 -3.09 8.44
CA VAL A 917 -23.00 -2.14 7.39
C VAL A 917 -22.76 -2.74 6.01
N ILE A 918 -23.80 -2.69 5.19
CA ILE A 918 -23.74 -3.01 3.76
C ILE A 918 -24.10 -1.78 2.93
N GLY A 919 -23.68 -1.77 1.67
CA GLY A 919 -23.99 -0.68 0.74
C GLY A 919 -23.35 -0.90 -0.63
N GLU A 920 -23.54 0.07 -1.51
CA GLU A 920 -22.98 0.07 -2.86
C GLU A 920 -21.52 0.51 -2.85
N SER A 921 -20.65 -0.12 -3.65
CA SER A 921 -19.31 0.44 -3.89
C SER A 921 -19.38 1.55 -4.93
N ALA A 922 -18.76 2.70 -4.66
CA ALA A 922 -18.56 3.75 -5.65
C ALA A 922 -17.85 3.23 -6.91
N ASN A 923 -16.96 2.24 -6.78
CA ASN A 923 -16.22 1.71 -7.92
C ASN A 923 -17.08 0.94 -8.94
N THR A 924 -18.32 0.56 -8.58
CA THR A 924 -19.29 0.00 -9.53
C THR A 924 -19.64 1.01 -10.63
N VAL A 925 -19.70 2.31 -10.30
CA VAL A 925 -20.01 3.40 -11.26
C VAL A 925 -18.78 4.17 -11.72
N MET A 926 -17.58 3.75 -11.33
CA MET A 926 -16.34 4.29 -11.88
C MET A 926 -16.00 3.59 -13.19
N THR A 927 -15.48 4.37 -14.13
CA THR A 927 -15.28 3.98 -15.54
C THR A 927 -13.89 3.40 -15.80
N TYR A 928 -13.70 2.91 -17.02
CA TYR A 928 -12.42 2.51 -17.58
C TYR A 928 -11.38 3.64 -17.53
N GLY A 929 -10.15 3.31 -17.16
CA GLY A 929 -9.01 4.20 -17.30
C GLY A 929 -7.82 3.69 -16.49
N TYR A 930 -6.63 3.73 -17.08
CA TYR A 930 -5.45 3.12 -16.48
C TYR A 930 -4.18 3.91 -16.78
N ASP A 931 -3.27 4.00 -15.82
CA ASP A 931 -1.98 4.65 -15.99
C ASP A 931 -1.14 3.97 -17.07
N VAL A 932 -0.55 4.75 -17.96
CA VAL A 932 0.16 4.24 -19.14
C VAL A 932 1.41 3.42 -18.84
N VAL A 933 1.99 3.55 -17.65
CA VAL A 933 3.19 2.80 -17.24
C VAL A 933 2.84 1.65 -16.30
N THR A 934 1.92 1.89 -15.38
CA THR A 934 1.68 1.02 -14.23
C THR A 934 0.32 0.34 -14.28
N GLN A 935 -0.56 0.74 -15.18
CA GLN A 935 -1.93 0.23 -15.26
C GLN A 935 -2.74 0.45 -13.96
N MET A 936 -2.35 1.42 -13.14
CA MET A 936 -3.16 1.91 -12.02
C MET A 936 -4.49 2.45 -12.53
N GLN A 937 -5.60 2.01 -11.95
CA GLN A 937 -6.94 2.47 -12.33
C GLN A 937 -7.19 3.97 -12.08
N GLU A 938 -8.03 4.59 -12.92
CA GLU A 938 -8.45 5.99 -12.82
C GLU A 938 -9.76 6.12 -12.01
N THR A 939 -9.63 6.24 -10.68
CA THR A 939 -10.80 6.43 -9.79
C THR A 939 -10.94 7.87 -9.27
N LYS A 940 -10.08 8.79 -9.74
CA LYS A 940 -10.08 10.19 -9.30
C LYS A 940 -10.65 11.16 -10.33
N SER A 941 -10.93 10.71 -11.55
CA SER A 941 -11.60 11.51 -12.57
C SER A 941 -12.52 10.62 -13.39
N SER A 942 -13.82 10.86 -13.30
CA SER A 942 -14.83 10.24 -14.17
C SER A 942 -16.03 11.18 -14.28
N LEU A 943 -17.08 10.74 -14.95
CA LEU A 943 -18.33 11.45 -15.11
C LEU A 943 -19.49 10.67 -14.48
N CYS A 944 -20.51 11.38 -14.00
CA CYS A 944 -21.77 10.78 -13.59
C CYS A 944 -22.98 11.66 -13.90
N GLN A 945 -24.15 11.06 -13.75
CA GLN A 945 -25.43 11.73 -13.67
C GLN A 945 -26.12 11.31 -12.37
N ILE A 946 -26.86 12.22 -11.76
CA ILE A 946 -27.61 11.98 -10.53
C ILE A 946 -29.09 12.27 -10.79
N SER A 947 -29.95 11.35 -10.38
CA SER A 947 -31.40 11.54 -10.42
C SER A 947 -32.03 11.07 -9.11
N LYS A 948 -33.23 11.56 -8.79
CA LYS A 948 -34.01 11.04 -7.65
C LYS A 948 -34.31 9.53 -7.85
N ALA A 949 -34.23 8.75 -6.77
CA ALA A 949 -34.49 7.31 -6.79
C ALA A 949 -35.98 6.96 -6.91
#